data_AF-A0A7V3EKM4-F1
#
_entry.id   AF-A0A7V3EKM4-F1
#
_cell.length_a   1.000
_cell.length_b   1.000
_cell.length_c   1.000
_cell.angle_alpha   90.00
_cell.angle_beta   90.00
_cell.angle_gamma   90.00
#
_symmetry.space_group_name_H-M   'P 1'
#
loop_
_entity.id
_entity.type
_entity.pdbx_description
1 polymer ?
#
loop_
_entity_poly.entity_id
_entity_poly.type
_entity_poly.pdbx_seq_one_letter_code
_entity_poly.pdbx_strand_id
1 'polypeptide(L)'
;MKLNLLAGTCVALSVVLAGEEPVKLPLVGEGVVFEERDGLIAVEAEHFFRQTADETRRWYLTTAAFAPAILPDGDPPHVAGASGGAYLEILPDTRRTHGDKLIEGENFSDEPGKIGLLSYRVHINTPGRYYVWGRIFSTTSEDNSLHVGIDDTWPESGRRMQWITKGKWVWGSKQRTKENHNGEPYMLFLDIENPGPHTISFCMREDGLSFDRWLMTTDREFKDPGDGPGPESRVKEGALPPPFPAVEAAAKPAQVESRGGGVEPPADALRMAAVDFPAAGTQYYVDQKKWLAVNPARHKEASVAMPFPHESGTYTVVLQAVGENDGCSKYEVSIAGKPVGTFTCPLAFDTFEEGPAYNVAWPKLTIQKGDEVRVRAVVGSEDGTEFSRARWSALLFTKGDVQTVPAARAESAPAPTPAQAKADGPRGADGDGRVKLEGELRQWHKVTLSMAGPFAAEKDNEPNPFTDYRMTVRFTHESGQPAYEVPGYFAADGRAAESSADRGNVWRAHLSPDKAGRWTYEVAFAKGSHIALDPKAAGEALKPFDGQKGTFEVQTTDKTGRDFRARGRLQYVGKHHLRFAGSGEYFLKAGADAPESLLAYADFDDTWSRRKKGTVPREGEAAAEGLHRYEPHVRDWKAGDPTWKGGKGKGLIGALNYLSGKGCNVFSFLSYNVGGDGDNVWPFVAFDDKFHYDCSKLDQWGIVFDHATRLGLYLHFKLQETEMDDKVPSSLDKGDLGPERRLYCRELIARFGHALALNWNLGEENSQTPEQQRAMARYIRDVDPYDHHIVIHTFPDQQEKVYRPLLGDQSVLTGASLQNGWNQVHQCTLKWVTESAKAGKPWVVANDEQGGANTGVPPDPGYQGYEGKDAKGKPVQTIDDIRKLTLWGNLMAGGAGVEYYFGYQLPQNDLNCEDWRSRDKSWDYGRIALEFFKDREIPFWEMTNADALIGNAKSDNSRYCLAKAGELYLVYLPNGGESELDLTGVAGSFTVAWFDPRTGGPLLQGALAQVAGGAKVALGAPPREPALDWLVVVRRAP
;
A
#
# COMPACT_ATOMS: atom_id res chain seq x y z
N MET A 1 -27.92 68.53 -33.69
CA MET A 1 -26.76 69.01 -34.46
C MET A 1 -25.55 68.21 -33.97
N LYS A 2 -24.91 67.42 -34.87
CA LYS A 2 -23.48 66.99 -34.92
C LYS A 2 -22.71 66.76 -33.59
N LEU A 3 -21.86 65.76 -33.34
CA LEU A 3 -21.26 64.64 -34.08
C LEU A 3 -20.28 63.93 -33.08
N ASN A 4 -20.04 62.63 -33.28
CA ASN A 4 -18.79 61.86 -33.07
C ASN A 4 -18.27 61.37 -31.69
N LEU A 5 -18.04 60.04 -31.71
CA LEU A 5 -17.15 59.19 -30.90
C LEU A 5 -15.68 59.68 -30.88
N LEU A 6 -15.01 59.42 -29.76
CA LEU A 6 -13.64 58.87 -29.73
C LEU A 6 -13.39 58.13 -28.40
N ALA A 7 -13.04 56.85 -28.53
CA ALA A 7 -12.58 56.00 -27.44
C ALA A 7 -11.09 56.25 -27.18
N GLY A 8 -10.71 56.35 -25.91
CA GLY A 8 -9.32 56.41 -25.45
C GLY A 8 -9.05 55.25 -24.51
N THR A 9 -8.25 54.29 -24.98
CA THR A 9 -7.79 53.11 -24.24
C THR A 9 -6.55 53.46 -23.41
N CYS A 10 -6.61 53.30 -22.10
CA CYS A 10 -5.43 53.30 -21.23
C CYS A 10 -4.70 51.96 -21.36
N VAL A 11 -3.44 52.00 -21.79
CA VAL A 11 -2.53 50.85 -21.82
C VAL A 11 -2.10 50.53 -20.39
N ALA A 12 -2.55 49.39 -19.87
CA ALA A 12 -1.97 48.75 -18.70
C ALA A 12 -0.85 47.82 -19.18
N LEU A 13 0.36 48.01 -18.66
CA LEU A 13 1.52 47.18 -18.92
C LEU A 13 1.35 45.84 -18.16
N SER A 14 0.74 44.85 -18.81
CA SER A 14 0.79 43.46 -18.39
C SER A 14 2.10 42.85 -18.90
N VAL A 15 3.04 42.60 -17.99
CA VAL A 15 4.16 41.68 -18.24
C VAL A 15 3.54 40.28 -18.31
N VAL A 16 3.34 39.80 -19.53
CA VAL A 16 3.09 38.39 -19.80
C VAL A 16 4.42 37.68 -19.57
N LEU A 17 4.52 36.86 -18.53
CA LEU A 17 5.50 35.77 -18.52
C LEU A 17 5.00 34.80 -19.59
N ALA A 18 5.63 34.84 -20.76
CA ALA A 18 5.43 33.86 -21.79
C ALA A 18 5.89 32.51 -21.24
N GLY A 19 4.98 31.56 -21.06
CA GLY A 19 5.37 30.15 -21.03
C GLY A 19 6.00 29.84 -22.38
N GLU A 20 7.24 29.37 -22.39
CA GLU A 20 7.90 28.97 -23.63
C GLU A 20 7.12 27.81 -24.26
N GLU A 21 6.73 27.97 -25.53
CA GLU A 21 6.07 26.91 -26.29
C GLU A 21 7.02 25.73 -26.52
N PRO A 22 6.53 24.47 -26.55
CA PRO A 22 7.35 23.31 -26.83
C PRO A 22 8.07 23.43 -28.18
N VAL A 23 9.38 23.16 -28.19
CA VAL A 23 10.21 23.23 -29.39
C VAL A 23 9.73 22.20 -30.40
N LYS A 24 9.39 22.66 -31.61
CA LYS A 24 8.88 21.80 -32.68
C LYS A 24 10.02 21.05 -33.37
N LEU A 25 10.00 19.72 -33.32
CA LEU A 25 10.88 18.84 -34.10
C LEU A 25 10.43 18.73 -35.57
N PRO A 26 11.36 18.51 -36.53
CA PRO A 26 12.81 18.39 -36.37
C PRO A 26 13.50 19.75 -36.11
N LEU A 27 14.63 19.75 -35.39
CA LEU A 27 15.40 20.97 -35.08
C LEU A 27 16.18 21.52 -36.29
N VAL A 28 16.48 20.66 -37.26
CA VAL A 28 17.13 21.03 -38.51
C VAL A 28 16.28 20.62 -39.71
N GLY A 29 16.37 21.37 -40.80
CA GLY A 29 15.70 21.03 -42.06
C GLY A 29 16.54 20.12 -42.96
N GLU A 30 15.94 19.63 -44.04
CA GLU A 30 16.60 18.78 -45.06
C GLU A 30 17.87 19.37 -45.68
N GLY A 31 18.06 20.69 -45.61
CA GLY A 31 19.23 21.39 -46.12
C GLY A 31 20.45 21.41 -45.20
N VAL A 32 20.38 20.84 -44.00
CA VAL A 32 21.54 20.67 -43.12
C VAL A 32 22.22 19.35 -43.45
N VAL A 33 23.48 19.41 -43.88
CA VAL A 33 24.28 18.23 -44.29
C VAL A 33 25.53 18.17 -43.43
N PHE A 34 25.69 17.10 -42.65
CA PHE A 34 26.88 16.86 -41.84
C PHE A 34 28.06 16.43 -42.70
N GLU A 35 29.27 16.86 -42.35
CA GLU A 35 30.47 16.59 -43.14
C GLU A 35 31.37 15.57 -42.44
N GLU A 36 31.72 14.51 -43.17
CA GLU A 36 32.82 13.62 -42.77
C GLU A 36 34.15 14.30 -43.11
N ARG A 37 35.09 14.32 -42.16
CA ARG A 37 36.47 14.76 -42.41
C ARG A 37 37.45 13.79 -41.79
N ASP A 38 38.50 13.46 -42.53
CA ASP A 38 39.60 12.62 -42.08
C ASP A 38 39.15 11.24 -41.54
N GLY A 39 38.10 10.68 -42.13
CA GLY A 39 37.50 9.41 -41.74
C GLY A 39 36.65 9.49 -40.47
N LEU A 40 36.11 10.66 -40.11
CA LEU A 40 35.30 10.86 -38.90
C LEU A 40 34.11 11.82 -39.15
N ILE A 41 32.94 11.45 -38.65
CA ILE A 41 31.74 12.29 -38.59
C ILE A 41 31.05 12.10 -37.23
N ALA A 42 30.51 13.17 -36.65
CA ALA A 42 29.81 13.15 -35.36
C ALA A 42 28.59 14.08 -35.36
N VAL A 43 27.49 13.67 -34.73
CA VAL A 43 26.17 14.34 -34.84
C VAL A 43 25.40 14.21 -33.52
N GLU A 44 24.75 15.29 -33.08
CA GLU A 44 23.74 15.26 -31.99
C GLU A 44 22.48 14.50 -32.47
N ALA A 45 21.91 13.65 -31.63
CA ALA A 45 20.76 12.84 -31.99
C ALA A 45 19.53 13.71 -32.32
N GLU A 46 19.32 14.80 -31.60
CA GLU A 46 18.23 15.75 -31.83
C GLU A 46 18.36 16.56 -33.14
N HIS A 47 19.50 16.51 -33.82
CA HIS A 47 19.71 17.16 -35.12
C HIS A 47 19.33 16.27 -36.32
N PHE A 48 18.33 15.40 -36.16
CA PHE A 48 17.72 14.70 -37.29
C PHE A 48 16.89 15.68 -38.14
N PHE A 49 16.85 15.45 -39.46
CA PHE A 49 16.02 16.27 -40.36
C PHE A 49 14.63 15.66 -40.60
N ARG A 50 14.48 14.36 -40.33
CA ARG A 50 13.24 13.62 -40.57
C ARG A 50 13.09 12.47 -39.58
N GLN A 51 11.89 12.34 -39.01
CA GLN A 51 11.45 11.16 -38.27
C GLN A 51 10.28 10.50 -39.02
N THR A 52 10.27 9.16 -39.09
CA THR A 52 9.18 8.36 -39.70
C THR A 52 8.99 7.06 -38.92
N ALA A 53 7.98 6.26 -39.30
CA ALA A 53 7.65 5.00 -38.63
C ALA A 53 7.34 5.18 -37.12
N ASP A 54 6.70 6.29 -36.79
CA ASP A 54 6.53 6.83 -35.45
C ASP A 54 5.08 6.74 -34.92
N GLU A 55 4.26 5.89 -35.55
CA GLU A 55 2.87 5.65 -35.14
C GLU A 55 2.79 4.84 -33.84
N THR A 56 3.72 3.89 -33.64
CA THR A 56 3.72 2.97 -32.49
C THR A 56 4.59 3.47 -31.34
N ARG A 57 5.80 3.96 -31.66
CA ARG A 57 6.74 4.59 -30.73
C ARG A 57 7.41 5.75 -31.44
N ARG A 58 7.64 6.85 -30.72
CA ARG A 58 8.16 8.09 -31.29
C ARG A 58 9.29 8.64 -30.44
N TRP A 59 10.30 9.22 -31.07
CA TRP A 59 11.35 9.99 -30.41
C TRP A 59 10.83 11.38 -30.03
N TYR A 60 10.98 11.70 -28.76
CA TYR A 60 10.64 12.99 -28.18
C TYR A 60 11.90 13.69 -27.67
N LEU A 61 11.92 15.01 -27.76
CA LEU A 61 13.01 15.84 -27.27
C LEU A 61 12.84 16.11 -25.78
N THR A 62 13.90 15.87 -25.02
CA THR A 62 14.01 16.25 -23.60
C THR A 62 15.16 17.24 -23.42
N THR A 63 14.92 18.31 -22.66
CA THR A 63 15.84 19.40 -22.34
C THR A 63 15.70 19.79 -20.87
N ALA A 64 16.54 20.70 -20.38
CA ALA A 64 16.43 21.20 -19.01
C ALA A 64 15.11 21.92 -18.71
N ALA A 65 14.48 22.49 -19.75
CA ALA A 65 13.25 23.27 -19.64
C ALA A 65 11.99 22.46 -20.00
N PHE A 66 12.14 21.30 -20.63
CA PHE A 66 11.02 20.56 -21.19
C PHE A 66 11.31 19.05 -21.22
N ALA A 67 10.39 18.25 -20.69
CA ALA A 67 10.35 16.81 -20.84
C ALA A 67 8.96 16.40 -21.37
N PRO A 68 8.87 15.42 -22.29
CA PRO A 68 7.62 14.96 -22.87
C PRO A 68 6.75 14.25 -21.83
N ALA A 69 5.48 14.66 -21.67
CA ALA A 69 4.52 14.01 -20.77
C ALA A 69 3.85 12.78 -21.42
N ILE A 70 4.63 11.84 -21.95
CA ILE A 70 4.14 10.65 -22.65
C ILE A 70 4.26 9.45 -21.71
N LEU A 71 3.14 8.89 -21.26
CA LEU A 71 3.10 7.76 -20.34
C LEU A 71 2.73 6.43 -21.05
N PRO A 72 3.21 5.28 -20.56
CA PRO A 72 4.19 5.14 -19.48
C PRO A 72 5.57 5.66 -19.91
N ASP A 73 6.22 6.35 -18.99
CA ASP A 73 7.62 6.71 -19.00
C ASP A 73 8.04 6.59 -17.54
N GLY A 74 8.90 5.62 -17.26
CA GLY A 74 9.27 5.30 -15.90
C GLY A 74 10.65 5.83 -15.51
N ASP A 75 11.34 6.47 -16.45
CA ASP A 75 12.70 6.93 -16.30
C ASP A 75 12.71 8.41 -15.86
N PRO A 76 13.65 8.82 -14.99
CA PRO A 76 13.84 10.23 -14.71
C PRO A 76 14.45 10.94 -15.94
N PRO A 77 14.22 12.24 -16.15
CA PRO A 77 14.87 12.96 -17.25
C PRO A 77 16.40 12.89 -17.20
N HIS A 78 17.03 12.47 -18.30
CA HIS A 78 18.49 12.23 -18.38
C HIS A 78 19.32 13.42 -18.87
N VAL A 79 18.79 14.66 -18.82
CA VAL A 79 19.45 15.83 -19.44
C VAL A 79 20.83 16.16 -18.83
N ALA A 80 21.08 15.76 -17.57
CA ALA A 80 22.37 15.96 -16.92
C ALA A 80 23.49 15.20 -17.63
N GLY A 81 24.47 15.93 -18.17
CA GLY A 81 25.58 15.36 -18.94
C GLY A 81 25.25 15.00 -20.39
N ALA A 82 24.02 15.25 -20.86
CA ALA A 82 23.69 15.18 -22.28
C ALA A 82 24.47 16.26 -23.05
N SER A 83 24.98 15.91 -24.23
CA SER A 83 25.60 16.87 -25.12
C SER A 83 24.55 17.85 -25.64
N GLY A 84 24.96 19.07 -25.95
CA GLY A 84 24.02 20.08 -26.45
C GLY A 84 22.90 20.50 -25.47
N GLY A 85 22.87 19.96 -24.23
CA GLY A 85 21.81 20.23 -23.24
C GLY A 85 20.47 19.55 -23.54
N ALA A 86 20.45 18.54 -24.41
CA ALA A 86 19.24 17.83 -24.81
C ALA A 86 19.53 16.39 -25.22
N TYR A 87 18.49 15.55 -25.25
CA TYR A 87 18.56 14.20 -25.81
C TYR A 87 17.20 13.80 -26.38
N LEU A 88 17.17 12.70 -27.12
CA LEU A 88 15.94 12.09 -27.62
C LEU A 88 15.57 10.82 -26.83
N GLU A 89 14.29 10.64 -26.53
CA GLU A 89 13.79 9.45 -25.84
C GLU A 89 12.66 8.80 -26.65
N ILE A 90 12.71 7.48 -26.83
CA ILE A 90 11.68 6.78 -27.58
C ILE A 90 10.55 6.29 -26.66
N LEU A 91 9.38 6.91 -26.80
CA LEU A 91 8.25 6.73 -25.88
C LEU A 91 6.97 6.27 -26.60
N PRO A 92 5.99 5.68 -25.87
CA PRO A 92 6.05 5.32 -24.44
C PRO A 92 7.04 4.19 -24.12
N ASP A 93 7.61 4.21 -22.92
CA ASP A 93 8.44 3.14 -22.35
C ASP A 93 7.55 2.13 -21.61
N THR A 94 7.26 1.02 -22.28
CA THR A 94 6.32 0.00 -21.78
C THR A 94 7.00 -1.29 -21.34
N ARG A 95 8.32 -1.41 -21.51
CA ARG A 95 9.07 -2.62 -21.18
C ARG A 95 10.39 -2.24 -20.51
N ARG A 96 10.37 -2.25 -19.18
CA ARG A 96 11.46 -1.76 -18.33
C ARG A 96 12.26 -2.88 -17.70
N THR A 97 11.67 -4.06 -17.56
CA THR A 97 12.32 -5.21 -16.94
C THR A 97 12.04 -6.48 -17.73
N HIS A 98 12.81 -7.52 -17.48
CA HIS A 98 12.54 -8.84 -18.07
C HIS A 98 11.17 -9.41 -17.68
N GLY A 99 10.59 -8.93 -16.57
CA GLY A 99 9.23 -9.29 -16.12
C GLY A 99 8.13 -8.60 -16.91
N ASP A 100 8.43 -7.50 -17.60
CA ASP A 100 7.48 -6.82 -18.48
C ASP A 100 7.32 -7.58 -19.79
N LYS A 101 6.08 -7.62 -20.29
CA LYS A 101 5.77 -8.40 -21.48
C LYS A 101 6.48 -7.82 -22.71
N LEU A 102 7.30 -8.66 -23.35
CA LEU A 102 7.84 -8.38 -24.68
C LEU A 102 6.72 -8.49 -25.72
N ILE A 103 6.51 -7.41 -26.49
CA ILE A 103 5.55 -7.30 -27.58
C ILE A 103 6.32 -6.91 -28.84
N GLU A 104 6.60 -7.92 -29.68
CA GLU A 104 7.27 -7.71 -30.97
C GLU A 104 6.46 -6.77 -31.88
N GLY A 105 7.13 -5.79 -32.48
CA GLY A 105 6.50 -4.77 -33.32
C GLY A 105 5.87 -3.62 -32.53
N GLU A 106 6.01 -3.60 -31.21
CA GLU A 106 5.49 -2.51 -30.37
C GLU A 106 6.52 -1.92 -29.41
N ASN A 107 6.93 -2.68 -28.39
CA ASN A 107 7.94 -2.26 -27.39
C ASN A 107 9.32 -2.87 -27.67
N PHE A 108 9.38 -3.78 -28.63
CA PHE A 108 10.59 -4.42 -29.10
C PHE A 108 10.51 -4.70 -30.60
N SER A 109 11.58 -4.47 -31.35
CA SER A 109 11.68 -4.80 -32.78
C SER A 109 13.08 -5.29 -33.15
N ASP A 110 13.22 -6.60 -33.41
CA ASP A 110 14.46 -7.14 -33.99
C ASP A 110 14.57 -6.87 -35.50
N GLU A 111 13.49 -6.39 -36.13
CA GLU A 111 13.47 -5.94 -37.52
C GLU A 111 13.86 -4.45 -37.63
N PRO A 112 14.98 -4.12 -38.31
CA PRO A 112 15.41 -2.73 -38.45
C PRO A 112 14.52 -1.96 -39.45
N GLY A 113 14.46 -0.63 -39.29
CA GLY A 113 13.70 0.28 -40.14
C GLY A 113 12.19 0.28 -39.94
N LYS A 114 11.67 -0.35 -38.86
CA LYS A 114 10.22 -0.54 -38.64
C LYS A 114 9.57 0.42 -37.65
N ILE A 115 10.29 0.90 -36.65
CA ILE A 115 9.72 1.69 -35.55
C ILE A 115 10.70 2.81 -35.15
N GLY A 116 10.18 4.03 -34.99
CA GLY A 116 10.90 5.19 -34.51
C GLY A 116 12.17 5.48 -35.30
N LEU A 117 12.06 5.83 -36.58
CA LEU A 117 13.19 6.06 -37.46
C LEU A 117 13.63 7.53 -37.44
N LEU A 118 14.91 7.80 -37.21
CA LEU A 118 15.56 9.11 -37.33
C LEU A 118 16.50 9.12 -38.53
N SER A 119 16.45 10.16 -39.38
CA SER A 119 17.32 10.32 -40.56
C SER A 119 18.19 11.58 -40.49
N TYR A 120 19.44 11.44 -40.92
CA TYR A 120 20.47 12.48 -40.94
C TYR A 120 21.12 12.55 -42.33
N ARG A 121 21.26 13.75 -42.90
CA ARG A 121 22.01 13.95 -44.16
C ARG A 121 23.49 14.07 -43.86
N VAL A 122 24.31 13.30 -44.56
CA VAL A 122 25.76 13.36 -44.44
C VAL A 122 26.41 13.50 -45.81
N HIS A 123 27.61 14.06 -45.84
CA HIS A 123 28.49 14.04 -46.99
C HIS A 123 29.77 13.30 -46.62
N ILE A 124 29.98 12.14 -47.26
CA ILE A 124 31.17 11.31 -47.07
C ILE A 124 32.22 11.72 -48.09
N ASN A 125 33.36 12.22 -47.63
CA ASN A 125 34.48 12.61 -48.50
C ASN A 125 35.41 11.40 -48.76
N THR A 126 35.51 10.49 -47.80
CA THR A 126 36.42 9.34 -47.83
C THR A 126 35.64 8.01 -47.81
N PRO A 127 35.56 7.26 -48.92
CA PRO A 127 34.96 5.93 -48.91
C PRO A 127 35.71 4.96 -48.00
N GLY A 128 35.00 4.02 -47.40
CA GLY A 128 35.60 3.03 -46.51
C GLY A 128 34.60 2.35 -45.58
N ARG A 129 35.14 1.50 -44.70
CA ARG A 129 34.39 0.92 -43.60
C ARG A 129 34.35 1.91 -42.44
N TYR A 130 33.16 2.25 -41.98
CA TYR A 130 32.94 3.13 -40.85
C TYR A 130 32.35 2.37 -39.67
N TYR A 131 33.07 2.34 -38.56
CA TYR A 131 32.59 1.80 -37.28
C TYR A 131 31.65 2.81 -36.63
N VAL A 132 30.47 2.34 -36.24
CA VAL A 132 29.40 3.19 -35.71
C VAL A 132 29.45 3.22 -34.19
N TRP A 133 29.35 4.41 -33.62
CA TRP A 133 29.30 4.62 -32.18
C TRP A 133 28.08 5.45 -31.83
N GLY A 134 27.49 5.19 -30.67
CA GLY A 134 26.37 5.95 -30.14
C GLY A 134 26.55 6.19 -28.65
N ARG A 135 26.11 7.35 -28.21
CA ARG A 135 26.05 7.77 -26.81
C ARG A 135 24.60 7.67 -26.37
N ILE A 136 24.33 6.75 -25.46
CA ILE A 136 23.00 6.54 -24.90
C ILE A 136 23.04 6.66 -23.38
N PHE A 137 21.86 6.85 -22.79
CA PHE A 137 21.58 6.58 -21.40
C PHE A 137 20.59 5.43 -21.36
N SER A 138 20.85 4.46 -20.49
CA SER A 138 20.01 3.29 -20.32
C SER A 138 19.74 3.13 -18.82
N THR A 139 18.48 3.05 -18.45
CA THR A 139 18.04 3.01 -17.06
C THR A 139 17.90 1.57 -16.58
N THR A 140 17.48 0.69 -17.49
CA THR A 140 17.04 -0.66 -17.18
C THR A 140 17.62 -1.69 -18.14
N SER A 141 17.36 -2.99 -17.96
CA SER A 141 17.93 -4.02 -18.85
C SER A 141 17.36 -4.00 -20.26
N GLU A 142 16.21 -3.34 -20.47
CA GLU A 142 15.38 -3.49 -21.65
C GLU A 142 15.27 -2.23 -22.53
N ASP A 143 15.99 -1.15 -22.22
CA ASP A 143 15.98 0.15 -22.91
C ASP A 143 17.35 0.48 -23.58
N ASN A 144 18.06 -0.54 -24.08
CA ASN A 144 19.51 -0.46 -24.26
C ASN A 144 20.02 -0.92 -25.62
N SER A 145 19.18 -0.85 -26.66
CA SER A 145 19.59 -1.22 -28.02
C SER A 145 18.91 -0.45 -29.16
N LEU A 146 19.65 -0.31 -30.27
CA LEU A 146 19.24 0.37 -31.51
C LEU A 146 19.63 -0.44 -32.75
N HIS A 147 19.12 -0.03 -33.92
CA HIS A 147 19.69 -0.39 -35.22
C HIS A 147 20.15 0.87 -35.97
N VAL A 148 21.13 0.72 -36.87
CA VAL A 148 21.64 1.75 -37.78
C VAL A 148 21.62 1.27 -39.24
N GLY A 149 21.32 2.19 -40.16
CA GLY A 149 21.23 1.95 -41.59
C GLY A 149 21.77 3.11 -42.43
N ILE A 150 21.91 2.89 -43.74
CA ILE A 150 22.41 3.85 -44.72
C ILE A 150 21.58 3.79 -46.00
N ASP A 151 21.19 4.96 -46.52
CA ASP A 151 20.43 5.11 -47.78
C ASP A 151 19.21 4.19 -47.87
N ASP A 152 18.41 4.16 -46.80
CA ASP A 152 17.23 3.31 -46.61
C ASP A 152 17.52 1.79 -46.67
N THR A 153 18.79 1.39 -46.52
CA THR A 153 19.24 0.00 -46.38
C THR A 153 19.73 -0.30 -44.96
N TRP A 154 19.55 -1.55 -44.52
CA TRP A 154 19.85 -2.01 -43.16
C TRP A 154 20.79 -3.22 -43.21
N PRO A 155 22.10 -3.03 -43.39
CA PRO A 155 23.05 -4.14 -43.43
C PRO A 155 23.07 -4.88 -42.09
N GLU A 156 23.39 -6.18 -42.10
CA GLU A 156 23.46 -6.98 -40.86
C GLU A 156 24.44 -6.37 -39.86
N SER A 157 25.55 -5.79 -40.33
CA SER A 157 26.54 -5.08 -39.51
C SER A 157 26.04 -3.78 -38.87
N GLY A 158 24.83 -3.32 -39.20
CA GLY A 158 24.17 -2.17 -38.56
C GLY A 158 23.10 -2.57 -37.53
N ARG A 159 22.84 -3.86 -37.32
CA ARG A 159 21.72 -4.31 -36.47
C ARG A 159 22.14 -4.60 -35.04
N ARG A 160 21.19 -4.50 -34.10
CA ARG A 160 21.33 -4.92 -32.70
C ARG A 160 22.54 -4.30 -32.00
N MET A 161 22.71 -3.00 -32.15
CA MET A 161 23.66 -2.22 -31.37
C MET A 161 23.27 -2.29 -29.89
N GLN A 162 24.21 -2.60 -29.00
CA GLN A 162 23.92 -3.01 -27.61
C GLN A 162 24.81 -2.32 -26.58
N TRP A 163 24.19 -1.85 -25.50
CA TRP A 163 24.88 -1.33 -24.32
C TRP A 163 24.53 -2.15 -23.08
N ILE A 164 25.48 -2.22 -22.15
CA ILE A 164 25.35 -2.94 -20.87
C ILE A 164 25.50 -2.03 -19.65
N THR A 165 26.00 -0.81 -19.85
CA THR A 165 26.24 0.16 -18.78
C THR A 165 24.95 0.95 -18.54
N LYS A 166 24.56 1.06 -17.28
CA LYS A 166 23.30 1.69 -16.84
C LYS A 166 23.57 2.95 -16.02
N GLY A 167 22.58 3.84 -15.96
CA GLY A 167 22.59 4.99 -15.05
C GLY A 167 23.60 6.09 -15.40
N LYS A 168 24.16 6.10 -16.62
CA LYS A 168 25.02 7.17 -17.12
C LYS A 168 25.06 7.24 -18.65
N TRP A 169 25.38 8.43 -19.17
CA TRP A 169 25.73 8.61 -20.58
C TRP A 169 27.02 7.89 -20.92
N VAL A 170 26.97 7.04 -21.96
CA VAL A 170 28.12 6.21 -22.32
C VAL A 170 28.16 5.93 -23.82
N TRP A 171 29.36 6.03 -24.40
CA TRP A 171 29.60 5.64 -25.77
C TRP A 171 29.68 4.11 -25.92
N GLY A 172 29.13 3.58 -27.00
CA GLY A 172 29.21 2.16 -27.31
C GLY A 172 29.24 1.89 -28.81
N SER A 173 29.94 0.81 -29.18
CA SER A 173 30.10 0.33 -30.55
C SER A 173 30.22 -1.20 -30.54
N LYS A 174 29.16 -1.88 -30.07
CA LYS A 174 29.10 -3.35 -30.00
C LYS A 174 27.79 -3.84 -30.60
N GLN A 175 27.87 -4.96 -31.32
CA GLN A 175 26.71 -5.64 -31.89
C GLN A 175 26.39 -6.89 -31.09
N ARG A 176 25.14 -7.03 -30.63
CA ARG A 176 24.65 -8.25 -30.01
C ARG A 176 24.65 -9.41 -31.02
N THR A 177 25.21 -10.54 -30.59
CA THR A 177 25.18 -11.81 -31.31
C THR A 177 24.44 -12.87 -30.49
N LYS A 178 24.21 -14.04 -31.08
CA LYS A 178 23.60 -15.17 -30.36
C LYS A 178 24.53 -15.70 -29.28
N GLU A 179 25.84 -15.60 -29.49
CA GLU A 179 26.88 -16.10 -28.61
C GLU A 179 27.22 -15.11 -27.50
N ASN A 180 27.02 -13.81 -27.74
CA ASN A 180 27.35 -12.75 -26.79
C ASN A 180 26.25 -11.69 -26.76
N HIS A 181 25.41 -11.81 -25.73
CA HIS A 181 24.29 -10.90 -25.48
C HIS A 181 24.73 -9.50 -25.03
N ASN A 182 25.99 -9.33 -24.59
CA ASN A 182 26.58 -8.06 -24.18
C ASN A 182 27.20 -7.28 -25.35
N GLY A 183 27.20 -7.89 -26.54
CA GLY A 183 27.72 -7.32 -27.76
C GLY A 183 29.19 -7.63 -28.02
N GLU A 184 29.47 -7.94 -29.28
CA GLU A 184 30.82 -8.12 -29.82
C GLU A 184 31.37 -6.78 -30.34
N PRO A 185 32.59 -6.37 -29.92
CA PRO A 185 33.23 -5.18 -30.48
C PRO A 185 33.59 -5.38 -31.95
N TYR A 186 33.77 -4.27 -32.68
CA TYR A 186 34.16 -4.24 -34.10
C TYR A 186 33.18 -4.86 -35.10
N MET A 187 32.03 -5.35 -34.64
CA MET A 187 31.00 -5.95 -35.49
C MET A 187 29.95 -4.94 -35.98
N LEU A 188 29.93 -3.74 -35.40
CA LEU A 188 29.01 -2.66 -35.77
C LEU A 188 29.67 -1.68 -36.74
N PHE A 189 29.35 -1.78 -38.04
CA PHE A 189 29.94 -0.94 -39.08
C PHE A 189 29.04 -0.77 -40.31
N LEU A 190 29.29 0.27 -41.09
CA LEU A 190 28.70 0.52 -42.41
C LEU A 190 29.83 0.60 -43.45
N ASP A 191 29.71 -0.14 -44.54
CA ASP A 191 30.64 -0.05 -45.68
C ASP A 191 30.10 0.98 -46.68
N ILE A 192 30.85 2.04 -46.94
CA ILE A 192 30.45 3.15 -47.82
C ILE A 192 31.42 3.20 -49.01
N GLU A 193 30.94 2.79 -50.19
CA GLU A 193 31.79 2.60 -51.38
C GLU A 193 32.01 3.89 -52.18
N ASN A 194 31.05 4.81 -52.17
CA ASN A 194 31.07 6.01 -53.00
C ASN A 194 31.18 7.25 -52.11
N PRO A 195 32.02 8.24 -52.47
CA PRO A 195 31.99 9.54 -51.80
C PRO A 195 30.77 10.32 -52.29
N GLY A 196 30.25 11.21 -51.45
CA GLY A 196 29.11 12.06 -51.77
C GLY A 196 28.02 12.06 -50.70
N PRO A 197 26.81 12.52 -51.06
CA PRO A 197 25.70 12.60 -50.13
C PRO A 197 25.14 11.21 -49.79
N HIS A 198 24.93 10.96 -48.49
CA HIS A 198 24.27 9.77 -47.96
C HIS A 198 23.24 10.17 -46.90
N THR A 199 22.35 9.23 -46.56
CA THR A 199 21.43 9.35 -45.42
C THR A 199 21.75 8.26 -44.40
N ILE A 200 22.21 8.64 -43.23
CA ILE A 200 22.37 7.72 -42.10
C ILE A 200 21.05 7.71 -41.32
N SER A 201 20.59 6.53 -40.92
CA SER A 201 19.35 6.40 -40.13
C SER A 201 19.54 5.51 -38.91
N PHE A 202 18.85 5.85 -37.82
CA PHE A 202 18.75 5.03 -36.61
C PHE A 202 17.30 4.67 -36.35
N CYS A 203 17.04 3.48 -35.82
CA CYS A 203 15.68 3.12 -35.42
C CYS A 203 15.65 2.29 -34.13
N MET A 204 14.47 2.25 -33.53
CA MET A 204 14.20 1.51 -32.30
C MET A 204 14.52 0.03 -32.47
N ARG A 205 15.19 -0.54 -31.47
CA ARG A 205 15.10 -1.99 -31.17
C ARG A 205 14.30 -2.24 -29.90
N GLU A 206 14.40 -1.33 -28.92
CA GLU A 206 13.71 -1.34 -27.63
C GLU A 206 13.15 0.06 -27.34
N ASP A 207 11.96 0.14 -26.74
CA ASP A 207 11.40 1.41 -26.25
C ASP A 207 12.10 1.89 -24.96
N GLY A 208 11.86 3.14 -24.54
CA GLY A 208 12.51 3.76 -23.38
C GLY A 208 13.97 4.21 -23.57
N LEU A 209 14.63 3.86 -24.68
CA LEU A 209 16.02 4.24 -24.88
C LEU A 209 16.21 5.77 -25.00
N SER A 210 17.17 6.30 -24.25
CA SER A 210 17.60 7.70 -24.32
C SER A 210 18.86 7.85 -25.19
N PHE A 211 18.78 8.63 -26.27
CA PHE A 211 19.81 8.79 -27.31
C PHE A 211 20.29 10.23 -27.43
N ASP A 212 21.61 10.43 -27.33
CA ASP A 212 22.23 11.76 -27.22
C ASP A 212 23.13 12.09 -28.42
N ARG A 213 24.05 11.20 -28.79
CA ARG A 213 24.97 11.44 -29.93
C ARG A 213 25.26 10.17 -30.71
N TRP A 214 25.70 10.35 -31.94
CA TRP A 214 26.37 9.29 -32.68
C TRP A 214 27.58 9.81 -33.45
N LEU A 215 28.51 8.90 -33.74
CA LEU A 215 29.64 9.15 -34.62
C LEU A 215 29.93 7.92 -35.46
N MET A 216 30.63 8.13 -36.57
CA MET A 216 31.13 7.06 -37.43
C MET A 216 32.58 7.35 -37.79
N THR A 217 33.44 6.33 -37.75
CA THR A 217 34.86 6.50 -38.07
C THR A 217 35.49 5.34 -38.82
N THR A 218 36.44 5.62 -39.71
CA THR A 218 37.27 4.60 -40.35
C THR A 218 38.34 4.00 -39.43
N ASP A 219 38.60 4.62 -38.28
CA ASP A 219 39.53 4.09 -37.29
C ASP A 219 38.87 2.96 -36.49
N ARG A 220 39.24 1.72 -36.80
CA ARG A 220 38.76 0.54 -36.07
C ARG A 220 39.12 0.59 -34.58
N GLU A 221 40.28 1.14 -34.24
CA GLU A 221 40.80 1.19 -32.87
C GLU A 221 40.49 2.53 -32.19
N PHE A 222 39.50 3.26 -32.71
CA PHE A 222 39.01 4.48 -32.11
C PHE A 222 38.67 4.24 -30.65
N LYS A 223 39.26 5.04 -29.77
CA LYS A 223 39.08 4.90 -28.34
C LYS A 223 37.74 5.50 -27.94
N ASP A 224 37.05 4.79 -27.06
CA ASP A 224 35.88 5.30 -26.35
C ASP A 224 36.15 6.75 -25.87
N PRO A 225 35.35 7.75 -26.30
CA PRO A 225 35.51 9.14 -25.86
C PRO A 225 35.28 9.37 -24.37
N GLY A 226 34.90 8.34 -23.61
CA GLY A 226 34.67 8.39 -22.17
C GLY A 226 33.35 9.08 -21.82
N ASP A 227 33.32 9.76 -20.67
CA ASP A 227 32.09 10.40 -20.18
C ASP A 227 31.77 11.73 -20.93
N GLY A 228 32.65 12.21 -21.83
CA GLY A 228 32.51 13.47 -22.56
C GLY A 228 31.67 13.40 -23.86
N PRO A 229 31.37 14.56 -24.49
CA PRO A 229 30.50 14.66 -25.66
C PRO A 229 31.14 14.11 -26.96
N GLY A 230 32.37 13.62 -26.92
CA GLY A 230 33.06 13.12 -28.11
C GLY A 230 33.44 14.22 -29.12
N PRO A 231 33.74 13.85 -30.38
CA PRO A 231 34.14 14.80 -31.42
C PRO A 231 33.02 15.78 -31.81
N GLU A 232 33.40 17.01 -32.17
CA GLU A 232 32.46 18.06 -32.60
C GLU A 232 31.74 17.73 -33.91
N SER A 233 30.50 18.19 -34.02
CA SER A 233 29.71 18.10 -35.25
C SER A 233 30.17 19.12 -36.28
N ARG A 234 30.33 18.68 -37.52
CA ARG A 234 30.73 19.52 -38.66
C ARG A 234 29.65 19.48 -39.71
N VAL A 235 29.33 20.62 -40.32
CA VAL A 235 28.36 20.72 -41.40
C VAL A 235 29.04 21.19 -42.69
N LYS A 236 28.65 20.58 -43.81
CA LYS A 236 29.02 20.99 -45.16
C LYS A 236 28.07 22.07 -45.68
N GLU A 237 26.78 21.93 -45.37
CA GLU A 237 25.70 22.82 -45.80
C GLU A 237 24.70 23.03 -44.64
N GLY A 238 24.06 24.20 -44.60
CA GLY A 238 23.12 24.59 -43.56
C GLY A 238 23.76 25.15 -42.28
N ALA A 239 22.93 25.41 -41.27
CA ALA A 239 23.36 25.90 -39.96
C ALA A 239 22.73 25.04 -38.86
N LEU A 240 23.51 24.75 -37.81
CA LEU A 240 23.02 24.05 -36.63
C LEU A 240 22.29 25.03 -35.70
N PRO A 241 21.24 24.57 -34.98
CA PRO A 241 20.63 25.37 -33.93
C PRO A 241 21.63 25.61 -32.78
N PRO A 242 21.42 26.67 -31.98
CA PRO A 242 22.21 26.84 -30.75
C PRO A 242 21.95 25.67 -29.79
N PRO A 243 22.96 25.25 -28.99
CA PRO A 243 22.75 24.25 -27.96
C PRO A 243 21.77 24.77 -26.90
N PHE A 244 21.05 23.84 -26.28
CA PHE A 244 20.22 24.10 -25.11
C PHE A 244 21.07 24.40 -23.87
N PRO A 245 20.49 24.99 -22.80
CA PRO A 245 21.19 25.19 -21.55
C PRO A 245 21.77 23.87 -21.02
N ALA A 246 23.10 23.83 -20.90
CA ALA A 246 23.80 22.65 -20.40
C ALA A 246 23.45 22.40 -18.93
N VAL A 247 23.20 21.13 -18.60
CA VAL A 247 23.05 20.66 -17.22
C VAL A 247 24.26 19.79 -16.91
N GLU A 248 25.10 20.22 -15.97
CA GLU A 248 26.28 19.45 -15.60
C GLU A 248 25.86 18.10 -15.01
N ALA A 249 26.50 17.02 -15.47
CA ALA A 249 26.43 15.74 -14.78
C ALA A 249 27.00 15.93 -13.36
N ALA A 250 26.28 15.47 -12.34
CA ALA A 250 26.79 15.48 -10.98
C ALA A 250 28.18 14.81 -10.95
N ALA A 251 29.13 15.42 -10.25
CA ALA A 251 30.46 14.84 -10.04
C ALA A 251 30.28 13.41 -9.49
N LYS A 252 31.10 12.47 -9.99
CA LYS A 252 31.05 11.03 -9.65
C LYS A 252 30.64 10.85 -8.19
N PRO A 253 29.51 10.17 -7.89
CA PRO A 253 29.25 9.77 -6.52
C PRO A 253 30.44 8.96 -6.03
N ALA A 254 30.90 9.25 -4.82
CA ALA A 254 31.77 8.34 -4.10
C ALA A 254 31.15 6.94 -4.13
N GLN A 255 31.99 5.90 -4.24
CA GLN A 255 31.54 4.51 -4.22
C GLN A 255 30.47 4.33 -3.14
N VAL A 256 29.25 3.98 -3.57
CA VAL A 256 28.15 3.70 -2.64
C VAL A 256 28.52 2.45 -1.88
N GLU A 257 28.80 2.60 -0.59
CA GLU A 257 29.22 1.50 0.28
C GLU A 257 28.06 0.51 0.49
N SER A 258 28.40 -0.78 0.53
CA SER A 258 27.43 -1.89 0.48
C SER A 258 26.39 -1.91 1.62
N ARG A 259 25.36 -2.76 1.44
CA ARG A 259 24.23 -2.97 2.37
C ARG A 259 24.57 -3.65 3.70
N GLY A 260 25.84 -3.95 3.99
CA GLY A 260 26.29 -4.55 5.25
C GLY A 260 27.40 -3.76 5.94
N GLY A 261 27.43 -3.82 7.27
CA GLY A 261 28.57 -3.33 8.06
C GLY A 261 29.78 -4.24 7.86
N GLY A 262 30.95 -3.62 7.66
CA GLY A 262 32.15 -4.29 7.19
C GLY A 262 33.38 -4.03 8.04
N VAL A 263 34.52 -4.52 7.57
CA VAL A 263 35.82 -4.32 8.23
C VAL A 263 36.89 -3.94 7.21
N GLU A 264 37.60 -2.85 7.50
CA GLU A 264 38.78 -2.46 6.73
C GLU A 264 40.05 -3.03 7.40
N PRO A 265 40.76 -3.97 6.75
CA PRO A 265 42.00 -4.52 7.25
C PRO A 265 43.15 -3.51 7.07
N PRO A 266 44.11 -3.43 8.00
CA PRO A 266 45.25 -2.54 7.85
C PRO A 266 46.14 -2.97 6.67
N ALA A 267 46.77 -1.99 6.01
CA ALA A 267 47.55 -2.23 4.79
C ALA A 267 48.76 -3.16 4.97
N ASP A 268 49.21 -3.36 6.21
CA ASP A 268 50.33 -4.25 6.58
C ASP A 268 49.88 -5.66 6.99
N ALA A 269 48.59 -6.01 6.86
CA ALA A 269 48.08 -7.33 7.16
C ALA A 269 48.73 -8.41 6.28
N LEU A 270 49.10 -9.53 6.91
CA LEU A 270 49.62 -10.71 6.21
C LEU A 270 48.51 -11.35 5.39
N ARG A 271 48.77 -11.67 4.11
CA ARG A 271 47.74 -12.13 3.17
C ARG A 271 47.97 -13.58 2.73
N MET A 272 46.90 -14.37 2.78
CA MET A 272 46.76 -15.64 2.05
C MET A 272 45.70 -15.44 0.97
N ALA A 273 46.10 -15.35 -0.31
CA ALA A 273 45.14 -15.13 -1.38
C ALA A 273 44.32 -16.40 -1.65
N ALA A 274 43.04 -16.25 -2.01
CA ALA A 274 42.17 -17.39 -2.28
C ALA A 274 42.75 -18.31 -3.36
N VAL A 275 43.39 -17.74 -4.39
CA VAL A 275 44.00 -18.47 -5.49
C VAL A 275 45.25 -19.28 -5.11
N ASP A 276 45.85 -19.03 -3.94
CA ASP A 276 47.00 -19.80 -3.43
C ASP A 276 46.54 -21.11 -2.76
N PHE A 277 45.25 -21.23 -2.43
CA PHE A 277 44.68 -22.46 -1.91
C PHE A 277 44.59 -23.51 -3.03
N PRO A 278 44.88 -24.80 -2.75
CA PRO A 278 44.86 -25.85 -3.76
C PRO A 278 43.42 -26.21 -4.17
N ALA A 279 42.86 -25.47 -5.14
CA ALA A 279 41.50 -25.68 -5.62
C ALA A 279 41.32 -27.01 -6.39
N ALA A 280 42.39 -27.53 -7.01
CA ALA A 280 42.37 -28.78 -7.74
C ALA A 280 41.97 -29.96 -6.82
N GLY A 281 40.90 -30.68 -7.20
CA GLY A 281 40.34 -31.77 -6.39
C GLY A 281 39.27 -31.34 -5.38
N THR A 282 38.91 -30.05 -5.34
CA THR A 282 37.80 -29.50 -4.54
C THR A 282 36.63 -29.05 -5.42
N GLN A 283 35.51 -28.63 -4.82
CA GLN A 283 34.36 -28.04 -5.53
C GLN A 283 34.54 -26.55 -5.86
N TYR A 284 35.68 -25.95 -5.50
CA TYR A 284 36.03 -24.61 -5.94
C TYR A 284 36.66 -24.62 -7.34
N TYR A 285 36.41 -23.57 -8.10
CA TYR A 285 37.17 -23.22 -9.30
C TYR A 285 37.75 -21.81 -9.18
N VAL A 286 38.78 -21.52 -9.98
CA VAL A 286 39.38 -20.18 -10.03
C VAL A 286 38.58 -19.31 -10.99
N ASP A 287 37.89 -18.30 -10.44
CA ASP A 287 37.13 -17.31 -11.19
C ASP A 287 38.01 -16.07 -11.44
N GLN A 288 38.06 -15.62 -12.70
CA GLN A 288 38.82 -14.44 -13.16
C GLN A 288 40.30 -14.38 -12.72
N LYS A 289 40.94 -15.54 -12.47
CA LYS A 289 42.32 -15.65 -11.94
C LYS A 289 42.53 -14.94 -10.58
N LYS A 290 41.44 -14.61 -9.87
CA LYS A 290 41.46 -13.75 -8.69
C LYS A 290 40.71 -14.33 -7.50
N TRP A 291 39.61 -15.06 -7.75
CA TRP A 291 38.74 -15.59 -6.71
C TRP A 291 38.69 -17.11 -6.75
N LEU A 292 38.39 -17.70 -5.60
CA LEU A 292 37.77 -19.03 -5.58
C LEU A 292 36.26 -18.88 -5.52
N ALA A 293 35.57 -19.69 -6.33
CA ALA A 293 34.12 -19.65 -6.49
C ALA A 293 33.54 -21.08 -6.62
N VAL A 294 32.26 -21.22 -6.31
CA VAL A 294 31.47 -22.44 -6.42
C VAL A 294 30.55 -22.31 -7.63
N ASN A 295 30.47 -23.35 -8.47
CA ASN A 295 29.51 -23.35 -9.57
C ASN A 295 28.14 -23.83 -9.05
N PRO A 296 27.13 -22.95 -8.90
CA PRO A 296 25.86 -23.26 -8.24
C PRO A 296 24.98 -24.26 -9.00
N ALA A 297 25.27 -24.50 -10.29
CA ALA A 297 24.61 -25.51 -11.11
C ALA A 297 25.15 -26.93 -10.87
N ARG A 298 26.33 -27.06 -10.26
CA ARG A 298 26.98 -28.36 -9.99
C ARG A 298 27.05 -28.69 -8.51
N HIS A 299 27.32 -27.69 -7.68
CA HIS A 299 27.53 -27.85 -6.25
C HIS A 299 26.89 -26.68 -5.50
N LYS A 300 26.35 -26.95 -4.32
CA LYS A 300 25.79 -25.89 -3.44
C LYS A 300 26.76 -25.43 -2.37
N GLU A 301 27.90 -26.10 -2.24
CA GLU A 301 28.95 -25.77 -1.28
C GLU A 301 30.32 -26.28 -1.74
N ALA A 302 31.39 -25.69 -1.20
CA ALA A 302 32.77 -26.12 -1.42
C ALA A 302 33.63 -25.85 -0.19
N SER A 303 34.73 -26.60 -0.02
CA SER A 303 35.71 -26.40 1.05
C SER A 303 37.13 -26.55 0.52
N VAL A 304 38.05 -25.70 0.97
CA VAL A 304 39.48 -25.76 0.63
C VAL A 304 40.33 -25.38 1.85
N ALA A 305 41.54 -25.94 1.95
CA ALA A 305 42.45 -25.70 3.06
C ALA A 305 43.92 -25.64 2.63
N MET A 306 44.75 -24.93 3.39
CA MET A 306 46.21 -24.91 3.24
C MET A 306 46.90 -24.60 4.58
N PRO A 307 48.18 -24.99 4.78
CA PRO A 307 48.90 -24.68 6.01
C PRO A 307 49.22 -23.18 6.14
N PHE A 308 49.07 -22.64 7.35
CA PHE A 308 49.39 -21.24 7.67
C PHE A 308 50.89 -20.97 7.49
N PRO A 309 51.31 -20.09 6.56
CA PRO A 309 52.71 -19.95 6.19
C PRO A 309 53.49 -18.97 7.07
N HIS A 310 52.81 -18.14 7.86
CA HIS A 310 53.42 -17.06 8.63
C HIS A 310 53.84 -17.51 10.04
N GLU A 311 54.56 -16.64 10.77
CA GLU A 311 55.05 -16.95 12.13
C GLU A 311 53.90 -17.17 13.12
N SER A 312 54.13 -18.08 14.09
CA SER A 312 53.19 -18.33 15.17
C SER A 312 52.92 -17.05 15.97
N GLY A 313 51.66 -16.80 16.32
CA GLY A 313 51.27 -15.58 17.02
C GLY A 313 49.77 -15.51 17.29
N THR A 314 49.34 -14.40 17.88
CA THR A 314 47.91 -14.08 18.03
C THR A 314 47.53 -13.05 16.97
N TYR A 315 46.49 -13.34 16.21
CA TYR A 315 46.04 -12.56 15.06
C TYR A 315 44.54 -12.25 15.14
N THR A 316 44.16 -11.12 14.56
CA THR A 316 42.83 -10.89 14.02
C THR A 316 42.78 -11.43 12.60
N VAL A 317 41.84 -12.33 12.32
CA VAL A 317 41.66 -12.96 11.01
C VAL A 317 40.52 -12.27 10.28
N VAL A 318 40.76 -11.80 9.06
CA VAL A 318 39.76 -11.14 8.21
C VAL A 318 39.48 -12.01 6.99
N LEU A 319 38.23 -12.36 6.74
CA LEU A 319 37.80 -12.93 5.47
C LEU A 319 37.39 -11.82 4.52
N GLN A 320 37.97 -11.81 3.32
CA GLN A 320 37.54 -10.96 2.22
C GLN A 320 36.66 -11.75 1.27
N ALA A 321 35.34 -11.67 1.45
CA ALA A 321 34.37 -12.21 0.50
C ALA A 321 34.13 -11.22 -0.64
N VAL A 322 33.41 -11.67 -1.65
CA VAL A 322 32.93 -10.84 -2.76
C VAL A 322 31.40 -10.79 -2.63
N GLY A 323 30.82 -9.60 -2.56
CA GLY A 323 29.37 -9.43 -2.62
C GLY A 323 28.89 -9.76 -4.02
N GLU A 324 27.72 -10.39 -4.14
CA GLU A 324 27.10 -10.73 -5.43
C GLU A 324 25.63 -10.29 -5.37
N ASN A 325 25.06 -9.81 -6.47
CA ASN A 325 23.69 -9.28 -6.49
C ASN A 325 22.61 -10.37 -6.63
N ASP A 326 23.02 -11.60 -6.95
CA ASP A 326 22.17 -12.77 -7.17
C ASP A 326 21.93 -13.59 -5.89
N GLY A 327 22.69 -13.36 -4.80
CA GLY A 327 22.37 -13.97 -3.50
C GLY A 327 23.41 -13.83 -2.39
N CYS A 328 22.95 -13.93 -1.15
CA CYS A 328 23.78 -13.82 0.05
C CYS A 328 24.52 -15.14 0.40
N SER A 329 25.71 -15.36 -0.15
CA SER A 329 26.52 -16.55 0.14
C SER A 329 27.06 -16.61 1.58
N LYS A 330 27.17 -17.82 2.13
CA LYS A 330 27.65 -18.05 3.51
C LYS A 330 29.02 -18.70 3.53
N TYR A 331 29.90 -18.23 4.41
CA TYR A 331 31.28 -18.69 4.59
C TYR A 331 31.52 -19.15 6.03
N GLU A 332 32.37 -20.16 6.18
CA GLU A 332 32.79 -20.71 7.46
C GLU A 332 34.31 -20.88 7.43
N VAL A 333 35.01 -20.28 8.41
CA VAL A 333 36.47 -20.37 8.54
C VAL A 333 36.82 -21.24 9.73
N SER A 334 37.80 -22.12 9.58
CA SER A 334 38.35 -22.93 10.68
C SER A 334 39.87 -23.00 10.64
N ILE A 335 40.51 -23.05 11.81
CA ILE A 335 41.97 -23.11 11.98
C ILE A 335 42.33 -24.27 12.91
N ALA A 336 43.29 -25.10 12.52
CA ALA A 336 43.70 -26.32 13.24
C ALA A 336 42.50 -27.24 13.59
N GLY A 337 41.53 -27.33 12.67
CA GLY A 337 40.30 -28.11 12.83
C GLY A 337 39.25 -27.50 13.77
N LYS A 338 39.49 -26.30 14.33
CA LYS A 338 38.54 -25.59 15.20
C LYS A 338 37.81 -24.49 14.42
N PRO A 339 36.46 -24.41 14.49
CA PRO A 339 35.71 -23.31 13.89
C PRO A 339 36.13 -21.95 14.47
N VAL A 340 36.38 -20.99 13.60
CA VAL A 340 36.71 -19.61 13.94
C VAL A 340 35.46 -18.73 13.93
N GLY A 341 34.65 -18.85 12.88
CA GLY A 341 33.42 -18.08 12.75
C GLY A 341 32.74 -18.30 11.40
N THR A 342 31.52 -17.78 11.29
CA THR A 342 30.71 -17.82 10.08
C THR A 342 30.33 -16.41 9.64
N PHE A 343 30.14 -16.21 8.34
CA PHE A 343 29.75 -14.94 7.77
C PHE A 343 28.81 -15.13 6.58
N THR A 344 27.71 -14.39 6.57
CA THR A 344 26.83 -14.29 5.40
C THR A 344 27.17 -12.98 4.70
N CYS A 345 27.70 -13.09 3.49
CA CYS A 345 28.08 -11.93 2.68
C CYS A 345 26.81 -11.21 2.22
N PRO A 346 26.69 -9.87 2.45
CA PRO A 346 25.54 -9.10 2.02
C PRO A 346 25.47 -8.98 0.50
N LEU A 347 24.29 -8.65 -0.04
CA LEU A 347 24.10 -8.40 -1.47
C LEU A 347 24.95 -7.21 -1.95
N ALA A 348 25.58 -7.39 -3.12
CA ALA A 348 26.17 -6.31 -3.88
C ALA A 348 25.12 -5.56 -4.73
N PHE A 349 25.43 -4.33 -5.12
CA PHE A 349 24.62 -3.58 -6.08
C PHE A 349 24.95 -4.01 -7.52
N ASP A 350 26.24 -4.16 -7.82
CA ASP A 350 26.74 -4.73 -9.07
C ASP A 350 26.77 -6.26 -9.05
N THR A 351 26.99 -6.88 -10.21
CA THR A 351 27.05 -8.34 -10.38
C THR A 351 28.02 -9.03 -9.40
N PHE A 352 29.13 -8.37 -9.11
CA PHE A 352 30.01 -8.72 -8.01
C PHE A 352 30.83 -7.51 -7.56
N GLU A 353 31.06 -7.38 -6.26
CA GLU A 353 31.83 -6.28 -5.67
C GLU A 353 32.80 -6.77 -4.59
N GLU A 354 33.95 -6.11 -4.48
CA GLU A 354 34.89 -6.31 -3.37
C GLU A 354 35.01 -5.02 -2.57
N GLY A 355 35.21 -5.15 -1.26
CA GLY A 355 35.40 -3.98 -0.42
C GLY A 355 35.24 -4.31 1.06
N PRO A 356 35.56 -3.35 1.96
CA PRO A 356 35.43 -3.52 3.41
C PRO A 356 34.07 -4.06 3.84
N ALA A 357 33.02 -3.66 3.13
CA ALA A 357 31.63 -3.99 3.42
C ALA A 357 31.27 -5.48 3.18
N TYR A 358 32.12 -6.23 2.47
CA TYR A 358 32.03 -7.68 2.27
C TYR A 358 33.08 -8.45 3.09
N ASN A 359 33.74 -7.78 4.03
CA ASN A 359 34.74 -8.37 4.91
C ASN A 359 34.18 -8.58 6.32
N VAL A 360 34.66 -9.63 6.98
CA VAL A 360 34.38 -9.94 8.38
C VAL A 360 35.68 -10.20 9.12
N ALA A 361 35.75 -9.85 10.41
CA ALA A 361 36.94 -10.07 11.22
C ALA A 361 36.65 -10.82 12.52
N TRP A 362 37.59 -11.68 12.90
CA TRP A 362 37.56 -12.44 14.15
C TRP A 362 38.87 -12.18 14.93
N PRO A 363 38.82 -11.43 16.05
CA PRO A 363 40.02 -10.99 16.77
C PRO A 363 40.58 -12.06 17.72
N LYS A 364 41.85 -11.90 18.10
CA LYS A 364 42.53 -12.63 19.20
C LYS A 364 42.62 -14.16 19.02
N LEU A 365 42.88 -14.62 17.80
CA LEU A 365 43.06 -16.04 17.48
C LEU A 365 44.54 -16.42 17.55
N THR A 366 44.90 -17.35 18.43
CA THR A 366 46.26 -17.92 18.48
C THR A 366 46.43 -18.97 17.38
N ILE A 367 47.37 -18.72 16.47
CA ILE A 367 47.65 -19.54 15.29
C ILE A 367 49.13 -19.91 15.30
N GLN A 368 49.46 -21.17 15.04
CA GLN A 368 50.83 -21.66 14.90
C GLN A 368 51.20 -21.77 13.42
N LYS A 369 52.47 -21.52 13.11
CA LYS A 369 53.02 -21.79 11.77
C LYS A 369 52.77 -23.26 11.42
N GLY A 370 52.11 -23.49 10.29
CA GLY A 370 51.74 -24.82 9.81
C GLY A 370 50.32 -25.28 10.19
N ASP A 371 49.58 -24.53 11.01
CA ASP A 371 48.16 -24.85 11.30
C ASP A 371 47.34 -24.87 10.01
N GLU A 372 46.45 -25.85 9.86
CA GLU A 372 45.55 -25.90 8.70
C GLU A 372 44.52 -24.78 8.78
N VAL A 373 44.49 -23.91 7.77
CA VAL A 373 43.47 -22.86 7.58
C VAL A 373 42.51 -23.33 6.50
N ARG A 374 41.21 -23.33 6.79
CA ARG A 374 40.17 -23.84 5.90
C ARG A 374 39.03 -22.83 5.73
N VAL A 375 38.55 -22.70 4.50
CA VAL A 375 37.36 -21.91 4.13
C VAL A 375 36.34 -22.82 3.46
N ARG A 376 35.15 -22.92 4.05
CA ARG A 376 33.97 -23.55 3.46
C ARG A 376 32.99 -22.46 3.04
N ALA A 377 32.44 -22.56 1.84
CA ALA A 377 31.43 -21.63 1.34
C ALA A 377 30.19 -22.37 0.84
N VAL A 378 29.03 -21.74 1.00
CA VAL A 378 27.70 -22.22 0.60
C VAL A 378 27.06 -21.12 -0.25
N VAL A 379 26.58 -21.48 -1.44
CA VAL A 379 25.96 -20.52 -2.36
C VAL A 379 24.61 -20.02 -1.83
N GLY A 380 24.35 -18.71 -1.96
CA GLY A 380 23.08 -18.08 -1.60
C GLY A 380 22.25 -17.70 -2.84
N SER A 381 20.95 -17.47 -2.65
CA SER A 381 20.02 -16.99 -3.67
C SER A 381 19.04 -16.00 -3.03
N GLU A 382 18.81 -14.85 -3.66
CA GLU A 382 17.85 -13.85 -3.19
C GLU A 382 16.42 -14.17 -3.65
N ASP A 383 16.28 -14.66 -4.87
CA ASP A 383 15.00 -14.91 -5.55
C ASP A 383 14.58 -16.41 -5.56
N GLY A 384 15.43 -17.30 -5.03
CA GLY A 384 15.27 -18.74 -5.04
C GLY A 384 15.57 -19.43 -6.37
N THR A 385 15.93 -18.68 -7.42
CA THR A 385 16.07 -19.16 -8.80
C THR A 385 17.50 -18.96 -9.31
N GLU A 386 18.05 -17.76 -9.18
CA GLU A 386 19.45 -17.46 -9.48
C GLU A 386 20.31 -17.56 -8.22
N PHE A 387 21.47 -18.17 -8.34
CA PHE A 387 22.35 -18.42 -7.20
C PHE A 387 23.70 -17.75 -7.42
N SER A 388 24.17 -17.06 -6.38
CA SER A 388 25.54 -16.57 -6.26
C SER A 388 26.58 -17.69 -6.34
N ARG A 389 27.83 -17.31 -6.63
CA ARG A 389 28.95 -18.25 -6.80
C ARG A 389 29.84 -18.33 -5.56
N ALA A 390 29.43 -17.75 -4.44
CA ALA A 390 30.15 -17.77 -3.17
C ALA A 390 31.63 -17.39 -3.31
N ARG A 391 31.89 -16.28 -4.02
CA ARG A 391 33.25 -15.81 -4.34
C ARG A 391 33.97 -15.24 -3.11
N TRP A 392 35.27 -15.51 -2.98
CA TRP A 392 36.12 -14.87 -1.97
C TRP A 392 37.56 -14.69 -2.48
N SER A 393 38.26 -13.69 -1.93
CA SER A 393 39.52 -13.18 -2.47
C SER A 393 40.74 -13.41 -1.59
N ALA A 394 40.60 -13.41 -0.26
CA ALA A 394 41.70 -13.73 0.67
C ALA A 394 41.24 -13.96 2.11
N LEU A 395 42.15 -14.54 2.89
CA LEU A 395 42.21 -14.37 4.33
C LEU A 395 43.38 -13.46 4.70
N LEU A 396 43.14 -12.48 5.56
CA LEU A 396 44.16 -11.57 6.08
C LEU A 396 44.38 -11.78 7.57
N PHE A 397 45.60 -11.56 8.03
CA PHE A 397 46.03 -11.78 9.42
C PHE A 397 46.79 -10.56 9.92
N THR A 398 46.28 -9.89 10.94
CA THR A 398 46.94 -8.73 11.56
C THR A 398 47.08 -8.90 13.07
N LYS A 399 48.13 -8.34 13.68
CA LYS A 399 48.35 -8.36 15.14
C LYS A 399 47.62 -7.21 15.85
N GLY A 400 47.11 -6.22 15.10
CA GLY A 400 46.37 -5.07 15.62
C GLY A 400 44.84 -5.24 15.57
N ASP A 401 44.14 -4.24 16.11
CA ASP A 401 42.70 -4.10 15.93
C ASP A 401 42.38 -3.69 14.48
N VAL A 402 41.20 -4.08 14.01
CA VAL A 402 40.71 -3.76 12.67
C VAL A 402 39.66 -2.65 12.76
N GLN A 403 39.63 -1.75 11.78
CA GLN A 403 38.64 -0.68 11.77
C GLN A 403 37.30 -1.23 11.31
N THR A 404 36.30 -1.17 12.18
CA THR A 404 34.91 -1.47 11.82
C THR A 404 34.35 -0.35 10.96
N VAL A 405 33.88 -0.69 9.76
CA VAL A 405 33.12 0.22 8.92
C VAL A 405 31.66 0.07 9.32
N PRO A 406 31.01 1.12 9.86
CA PRO A 406 29.59 1.03 10.20
C PRO A 406 28.80 0.64 8.96
N ALA A 407 27.77 -0.19 9.13
CA ALA A 407 26.80 -0.42 8.07
C ALA A 407 26.28 0.95 7.65
N ALA A 408 26.42 1.30 6.37
CA ALA A 408 25.66 2.40 5.83
C ALA A 408 24.19 2.09 6.17
N ARG A 409 23.54 2.99 6.91
CA ARG A 409 22.08 3.01 6.90
C ARG A 409 21.72 3.02 5.43
N ALA A 410 20.90 2.07 4.99
CA ALA A 410 20.15 2.27 3.78
C ALA A 410 19.23 3.48 4.05
N GLU A 411 19.77 4.68 3.89
CA GLU A 411 19.05 5.66 3.10
C GLU A 411 18.86 4.95 1.77
N SER A 412 17.63 4.49 1.55
CA SER A 412 17.16 4.29 0.19
C SER A 412 17.73 5.45 -0.63
N ALA A 413 18.42 5.16 -1.74
CA ALA A 413 18.47 6.14 -2.81
C ALA A 413 17.03 6.67 -2.91
N PRO A 414 16.81 7.99 -2.75
CA PRO A 414 15.47 8.53 -2.74
C PRO A 414 14.80 7.95 -3.99
N ALA A 415 13.66 7.29 -3.82
CA ALA A 415 12.70 7.22 -4.92
C ALA A 415 12.71 8.62 -5.55
N PRO A 416 12.79 8.77 -6.89
CA PRO A 416 12.88 10.08 -7.52
C PRO A 416 11.89 10.94 -6.76
N THR A 417 12.44 11.94 -6.04
CA THR A 417 11.60 12.78 -5.20
C THR A 417 10.54 13.24 -6.17
N PRO A 418 9.23 12.95 -5.98
CA PRO A 418 8.21 13.47 -6.88
C PRO A 418 8.51 14.95 -6.94
N ALA A 419 9.01 15.38 -8.12
CA ALA A 419 9.95 16.48 -8.28
C ALA A 419 9.69 17.51 -7.21
N GLN A 420 10.56 17.66 -6.18
CA GLN A 420 10.29 18.43 -4.95
C GLN A 420 9.20 19.44 -5.24
N ALA A 421 7.95 19.02 -5.04
CA ALA A 421 6.85 19.87 -5.40
C ALA A 421 6.74 20.75 -4.17
N LYS A 422 7.70 21.66 -4.00
CA LYS A 422 7.40 22.95 -3.40
C LYS A 422 6.13 23.35 -4.11
N ALA A 423 5.05 23.36 -3.35
CA ALA A 423 3.76 23.72 -3.86
C ALA A 423 3.96 25.02 -4.66
N ASP A 424 3.80 24.98 -5.98
CA ASP A 424 4.03 26.15 -6.82
C ASP A 424 3.15 27.27 -6.29
N GLY A 425 3.77 28.38 -5.88
CA GLY A 425 3.12 29.53 -5.29
C GLY A 425 3.82 30.10 -4.06
N PRO A 426 3.62 31.39 -3.76
CA PRO A 426 4.16 32.00 -2.55
C PRO A 426 3.58 31.31 -1.31
N ARG A 427 4.44 30.99 -0.33
CA ARG A 427 3.97 30.55 0.99
C ARG A 427 3.04 31.63 1.55
N GLY A 428 1.88 31.22 2.06
CA GLY A 428 1.02 32.11 2.82
C GLY A 428 1.68 32.51 4.14
N ALA A 429 1.11 33.51 4.80
CA ALA A 429 1.53 33.86 6.14
C ALA A 429 1.12 32.77 7.15
N ASP A 430 1.99 32.50 8.10
CA ASP A 430 1.63 31.75 9.30
C ASP A 430 0.44 32.42 10.01
N GLY A 431 -0.34 31.61 10.74
CA GLY A 431 -1.40 32.10 11.60
C GLY A 431 -0.87 32.84 12.83
N ASP A 432 -1.78 33.43 13.60
CA ASP A 432 -1.47 34.18 14.82
C ASP A 432 -1.63 33.34 16.11
N GLY A 433 -1.86 32.03 15.99
CA GLY A 433 -2.15 31.13 17.11
C GLY A 433 -3.59 31.21 17.63
N ARG A 434 -4.46 31.99 17.00
CA ARG A 434 -5.86 32.11 17.42
C ARG A 434 -6.57 30.77 17.29
N VAL A 435 -7.32 30.44 18.34
CA VAL A 435 -8.17 29.26 18.40
C VAL A 435 -9.64 29.64 18.21
N LYS A 436 -10.34 28.84 17.42
CA LYS A 436 -11.79 28.87 17.24
C LYS A 436 -12.36 27.49 17.57
N LEU A 437 -13.43 27.47 18.36
CA LEU A 437 -14.20 26.25 18.62
C LEU A 437 -15.45 26.25 17.74
N GLU A 438 -15.74 25.11 17.13
CA GLU A 438 -16.83 24.90 16.18
C GLU A 438 -17.60 23.61 16.51
N GLY A 439 -18.83 23.51 16.00
CA GLY A 439 -19.76 22.42 16.28
C GLY A 439 -20.81 22.77 17.33
N GLU A 440 -21.75 21.85 17.55
CA GLU A 440 -22.72 21.94 18.64
C GLU A 440 -21.98 21.63 19.96
N LEU A 441 -21.80 22.61 20.84
CA LEU A 441 -21.12 22.43 22.12
C LEU A 441 -22.00 21.65 23.13
N ARG A 442 -22.16 20.36 22.85
CA ARG A 442 -22.99 19.43 23.60
C ARG A 442 -22.24 18.13 23.87
N GLN A 443 -22.61 17.47 24.96
CA GLN A 443 -22.13 16.16 25.33
C GLN A 443 -22.33 15.20 24.16
N TRP A 444 -21.29 14.44 23.80
CA TRP A 444 -21.20 13.48 22.70
C TRP A 444 -21.12 14.07 21.28
N HIS A 445 -21.22 15.39 21.10
CA HIS A 445 -21.12 16.00 19.79
C HIS A 445 -19.65 16.27 19.43
N LYS A 446 -19.32 16.26 18.14
CA LYS A 446 -17.99 16.67 17.68
C LYS A 446 -17.79 18.17 17.95
N VAL A 447 -16.85 18.48 18.83
CA VAL A 447 -16.30 19.81 19.06
C VAL A 447 -14.98 19.90 18.32
N THR A 448 -14.92 20.77 17.32
CA THR A 448 -13.70 20.99 16.53
C THR A 448 -12.97 22.21 17.06
N LEU A 449 -11.73 22.02 17.51
CA LEU A 449 -10.80 23.10 17.76
C LEU A 449 -10.01 23.36 16.48
N SER A 450 -10.20 24.54 15.88
CA SER A 450 -9.44 25.04 14.72
C SER A 450 -8.46 26.11 15.19
N MET A 451 -7.16 25.92 14.96
CA MET A 451 -6.10 26.88 15.27
C MET A 451 -5.51 27.46 13.98
N ALA A 452 -5.30 28.78 13.96
CA ALA A 452 -4.45 29.44 12.98
C ALA A 452 -2.97 29.17 13.32
N GLY A 453 -2.44 28.06 12.83
CA GLY A 453 -1.09 27.55 13.07
C GLY A 453 -0.07 27.94 12.00
N PRO A 454 1.07 27.25 11.91
CA PRO A 454 2.04 27.42 10.81
C PRO A 454 1.38 27.19 9.45
N PHE A 455 1.75 27.97 8.44
CA PHE A 455 1.36 27.70 7.07
C PHE A 455 2.10 26.48 6.55
N ALA A 456 1.38 25.55 5.93
CA ALA A 456 1.93 24.38 5.27
C ALA A 456 1.13 24.03 4.01
N ALA A 457 1.69 23.17 3.17
CA ALA A 457 1.01 22.49 2.08
C ALA A 457 1.15 20.98 2.25
N GLU A 458 0.20 20.21 1.77
CA GLU A 458 0.18 18.74 1.90
C GLU A 458 1.45 18.08 1.33
N LYS A 459 2.16 18.71 0.39
CA LYS A 459 3.39 18.17 -0.23
C LYS A 459 4.67 18.82 0.30
N ASP A 460 4.58 19.66 1.35
CA ASP A 460 5.77 20.22 1.99
C ASP A 460 6.59 19.08 2.62
N ASN A 461 7.91 19.08 2.39
CA ASN A 461 8.84 18.10 2.97
C ASN A 461 9.68 18.68 4.12
N GLU A 462 9.88 20.00 4.15
CA GLU A 462 10.76 20.66 5.11
C GLU A 462 10.16 21.99 5.60
N PRO A 463 9.46 21.99 6.75
CA PRO A 463 8.98 20.80 7.48
C PRO A 463 7.78 20.13 6.81
N ASN A 464 7.69 18.80 6.92
CA ASN A 464 6.50 18.06 6.52
C ASN A 464 5.37 18.27 7.56
N PRO A 465 4.14 18.67 7.14
CA PRO A 465 3.03 18.96 8.05
C PRO A 465 2.56 17.77 8.89
N PHE A 466 2.78 16.55 8.41
CA PHE A 466 2.28 15.31 9.00
C PHE A 466 3.31 14.62 9.89
N THR A 467 4.61 14.75 9.59
CA THR A 467 5.68 14.11 10.36
C THR A 467 6.42 15.07 11.29
N ASP A 468 6.67 16.31 10.86
CA ASP A 468 7.60 17.23 11.53
C ASP A 468 6.92 18.25 12.45
N TYR A 469 5.60 18.25 12.47
CA TYR A 469 4.79 19.02 13.39
C TYR A 469 3.94 18.10 14.24
N ARG A 470 3.93 18.34 15.56
CA ARG A 470 3.04 17.67 16.49
C ARG A 470 2.20 18.69 17.23
N MET A 471 0.93 18.75 16.87
CA MET A 471 -0.11 19.38 17.68
C MET A 471 -0.77 18.30 18.55
N THR A 472 -0.89 18.56 19.84
CA THR A 472 -1.70 17.78 20.78
C THR A 472 -2.52 18.75 21.60
N VAL A 473 -3.82 18.49 21.74
CA VAL A 473 -4.70 19.31 22.56
C VAL A 473 -5.15 18.52 23.76
N ARG A 474 -4.81 19.03 24.94
CA ARG A 474 -5.34 18.52 26.20
C ARG A 474 -6.66 19.19 26.50
N PHE A 475 -7.74 18.41 26.54
CA PHE A 475 -9.04 18.85 27.03
C PHE A 475 -9.27 18.34 28.44
N THR A 476 -9.81 19.15 29.34
CA THR A 476 -10.07 18.76 30.73
C THR A 476 -11.38 19.35 31.22
N HIS A 477 -12.26 18.50 31.74
CA HIS A 477 -13.50 18.92 32.38
C HIS A 477 -13.23 19.57 33.74
N GLU A 478 -14.07 20.52 34.17
CA GLU A 478 -13.90 21.27 35.43
C GLU A 478 -13.87 20.39 36.69
N SER A 479 -14.40 19.17 36.64
CA SER A 479 -14.26 18.20 37.74
C SER A 479 -12.89 17.52 37.82
N GLY A 480 -11.93 17.90 36.97
CA GLY A 480 -10.58 17.32 36.89
C GLY A 480 -10.49 16.04 36.06
N GLN A 481 -11.61 15.34 35.88
CA GLN A 481 -11.78 14.22 34.96
C GLN A 481 -13.16 14.30 34.29
N PRO A 482 -13.29 13.86 33.04
CA PRO A 482 -12.23 13.26 32.23
C PRO A 482 -11.27 14.30 31.64
N ALA A 483 -10.08 13.82 31.28
CA ALA A 483 -9.08 14.57 30.55
C ALA A 483 -8.59 13.75 29.35
N TYR A 484 -8.51 14.38 28.19
CA TYR A 484 -8.14 13.73 26.93
C TYR A 484 -6.94 14.44 26.30
N GLU A 485 -6.00 13.66 25.76
CA GLU A 485 -4.91 14.17 24.92
C GLU A 485 -5.21 13.82 23.47
N VAL A 486 -5.81 14.77 22.77
CA VAL A 486 -6.29 14.54 21.41
C VAL A 486 -5.17 14.93 20.43
N PRO A 487 -4.74 14.02 19.54
CA PRO A 487 -3.80 14.38 18.48
C PRO A 487 -4.44 15.37 17.51
N GLY A 488 -3.73 16.45 17.21
CA GLY A 488 -4.09 17.39 16.17
C GLY A 488 -3.46 17.04 14.82
N TYR A 489 -4.03 17.60 13.76
CA TYR A 489 -3.64 17.36 12.37
C TYR A 489 -3.71 18.63 11.51
N PHE A 490 -2.98 18.64 10.40
CA PHE A 490 -3.00 19.73 9.41
C PHE A 490 -4.27 19.65 8.54
N ALA A 491 -4.99 20.77 8.41
CA ALA A 491 -6.31 20.83 7.78
C ALA A 491 -6.42 21.90 6.68
N ALA A 492 -5.30 22.22 6.02
CA ALA A 492 -5.22 23.21 4.94
C ALA A 492 -5.89 24.56 5.31
N ASP A 493 -6.93 24.96 4.61
CA ASP A 493 -7.69 26.20 4.84
C ASP A 493 -8.85 26.04 5.86
N GLY A 494 -9.04 24.84 6.42
CA GLY A 494 -10.14 24.50 7.31
C GLY A 494 -11.49 24.34 6.59
N ARG A 495 -11.54 24.38 5.27
CA ARG A 495 -12.74 24.14 4.45
C ARG A 495 -12.43 23.26 3.24
N ALA A 496 -11.39 22.43 3.35
CA ALA A 496 -10.83 21.66 2.24
C ALA A 496 -11.87 20.77 1.55
N ALA A 497 -12.87 20.24 2.27
CA ALA A 497 -13.95 19.48 1.63
C ALA A 497 -14.74 20.30 0.58
N GLU A 498 -14.85 21.61 0.77
CA GLU A 498 -15.54 22.54 -0.14
C GLU A 498 -14.59 23.23 -1.13
N SER A 499 -13.38 23.55 -0.70
CA SER A 499 -12.43 24.36 -1.48
C SER A 499 -11.40 23.56 -2.27
N SER A 500 -11.19 22.29 -1.92
CA SER A 500 -10.02 21.49 -2.34
C SER A 500 -8.69 22.13 -2.03
N ALA A 501 -8.61 22.92 -0.96
CA ALA A 501 -7.34 23.49 -0.55
C ALA A 501 -6.38 22.38 -0.14
N ASP A 502 -5.22 22.35 -0.79
CA ASP A 502 -4.06 21.51 -0.50
C ASP A 502 -3.08 22.20 0.48
N ARG A 503 -3.39 23.43 0.90
CA ARG A 503 -2.52 24.29 1.69
C ARG A 503 -3.30 25.30 2.51
N GLY A 504 -2.66 25.79 3.55
CA GLY A 504 -3.22 26.81 4.43
C GLY A 504 -2.53 26.80 5.78
N ASN A 505 -3.18 27.40 6.77
CA ASN A 505 -2.63 27.56 8.11
C ASN A 505 -3.58 27.05 9.19
N VAL A 506 -4.56 26.20 8.86
CA VAL A 506 -5.51 25.66 9.82
C VAL A 506 -5.06 24.29 10.31
N TRP A 507 -5.03 24.15 11.63
CA TRP A 507 -4.73 22.91 12.33
C TRP A 507 -5.89 22.54 13.25
N ARG A 508 -6.26 21.26 13.29
CA ARG A 508 -7.48 20.81 13.96
C ARG A 508 -7.23 19.73 15.00
N ALA A 509 -8.06 19.71 16.03
CA ALA A 509 -8.25 18.57 16.92
C ALA A 509 -9.75 18.41 17.24
N HIS A 510 -10.23 17.17 17.31
CA HIS A 510 -11.64 16.87 17.54
C HIS A 510 -11.88 16.23 18.90
N LEU A 511 -12.63 16.91 19.75
CA LEU A 511 -13.15 16.38 21.01
C LEU A 511 -14.59 15.90 20.83
N SER A 512 -14.95 14.74 21.37
CA SER A 512 -16.36 14.40 21.64
C SER A 512 -16.58 14.30 23.15
N PRO A 513 -16.95 15.42 23.82
CA PRO A 513 -16.95 15.53 25.28
C PRO A 513 -18.02 14.61 25.86
N ASP A 514 -17.64 13.76 26.80
CA ASP A 514 -18.51 12.77 27.43
C ASP A 514 -19.27 13.32 28.65
N LYS A 515 -19.07 14.60 28.97
CA LYS A 515 -19.66 15.26 30.14
C LYS A 515 -20.06 16.71 29.85
N ALA A 516 -21.24 17.10 30.31
CA ALA A 516 -21.69 18.48 30.31
C ALA A 516 -21.05 19.28 31.45
N GLY A 517 -20.83 20.57 31.24
CA GLY A 517 -20.15 21.49 32.14
C GLY A 517 -19.03 22.26 31.44
N ARG A 518 -18.21 22.95 32.24
CA ARG A 518 -17.09 23.74 31.70
C ARG A 518 -15.91 22.84 31.36
N TRP A 519 -15.37 23.03 30.16
CA TRP A 519 -14.15 22.39 29.68
C TRP A 519 -13.04 23.43 29.47
N THR A 520 -11.80 23.03 29.71
CA THR A 520 -10.59 23.80 29.40
C THR A 520 -9.82 23.06 28.32
N TYR A 521 -9.22 23.79 27.38
CA TYR A 521 -8.22 23.25 26.46
C TYR A 521 -6.85 23.89 26.68
N GLU A 522 -5.80 23.11 26.42
CA GLU A 522 -4.41 23.57 26.34
C GLU A 522 -3.74 22.91 25.13
N VAL A 523 -3.13 23.72 24.27
CA VAL A 523 -2.46 23.25 23.05
C VAL A 523 -0.97 23.13 23.30
N ALA A 524 -0.43 21.94 23.06
CA ALA A 524 1.00 21.72 22.88
C ALA A 524 1.30 21.64 21.39
N PHE A 525 2.20 22.47 20.88
CA PHE A 525 2.56 22.49 19.47
C PHE A 525 4.09 22.54 19.33
N ALA A 526 4.67 21.52 18.72
CA ALA A 526 6.12 21.44 18.55
C ALA A 526 6.53 21.11 17.10
N LYS A 527 7.75 21.56 16.75
CA LYS A 527 8.46 21.23 15.51
C LYS A 527 9.63 20.34 15.81
N GLY A 528 9.89 19.34 14.98
CA GLY A 528 11.09 18.53 15.05
C GLY A 528 11.00 17.38 14.07
N SER A 529 12.13 16.88 13.59
CA SER A 529 12.14 15.77 12.64
C SER A 529 11.36 14.58 13.20
N HIS A 530 10.32 14.17 12.48
CA HIS A 530 9.44 13.03 12.80
C HIS A 530 8.78 13.09 14.20
N ILE A 531 8.63 14.29 14.75
CA ILE A 531 8.09 14.49 16.09
C ILE A 531 6.63 13.99 16.25
N ALA A 532 5.86 13.93 15.16
CA ALA A 532 4.50 13.38 15.20
C ALA A 532 4.50 11.86 15.44
N LEU A 533 5.59 11.15 15.09
CA LEU A 533 5.66 9.68 15.04
C LEU A 533 6.21 9.06 16.31
N ASP A 534 7.06 9.80 17.03
CA ASP A 534 7.66 9.36 18.29
C ASP A 534 7.44 10.41 19.40
N PRO A 535 6.66 10.08 20.46
CA PRO A 535 6.49 10.97 21.61
C PRO A 535 7.82 11.37 22.27
N LYS A 536 8.87 10.55 22.14
CA LYS A 536 10.20 10.80 22.71
C LYS A 536 11.12 11.65 21.82
N ALA A 537 10.74 11.90 20.57
CA ALA A 537 11.53 12.74 19.68
C ALA A 537 11.68 14.16 20.26
N ALA A 538 12.90 14.69 20.16
CA ALA A 538 13.21 16.05 20.57
C ALA A 538 12.56 17.05 19.61
N GLY A 539 12.03 18.14 20.16
CA GLY A 539 11.40 19.19 19.38
C GLY A 539 11.42 20.54 20.07
N GLU A 540 11.21 21.58 19.27
CA GLU A 540 11.09 22.95 19.71
C GLU A 540 9.61 23.34 19.83
N ALA A 541 9.24 23.92 20.95
CA ALA A 541 7.90 24.50 21.15
C ALA A 541 7.69 25.68 20.19
N LEU A 542 6.57 25.66 19.47
CA LEU A 542 6.33 26.55 18.34
C LEU A 542 5.49 27.76 18.75
N LYS A 543 6.14 28.85 19.15
CA LYS A 543 5.43 30.11 19.48
C LYS A 543 5.00 30.84 18.19
N PRO A 544 3.83 31.50 18.17
CA PRO A 544 2.88 31.70 19.28
C PRO A 544 1.85 30.57 19.47
N PHE A 545 1.91 29.49 18.69
CA PHE A 545 0.91 28.41 18.66
C PHE A 545 0.90 27.54 19.93
N ASP A 546 2.08 27.26 20.47
CA ASP A 546 2.26 26.46 21.67
C ASP A 546 1.83 27.21 22.95
N GLY A 547 1.13 26.50 23.84
CA GLY A 547 0.67 27.01 25.12
C GLY A 547 -0.62 27.82 25.04
N GLN A 548 -1.33 27.80 23.91
CA GLN A 548 -2.65 28.42 23.78
C GLN A 548 -3.67 27.71 24.69
N LYS A 549 -4.44 28.49 25.45
CA LYS A 549 -5.43 27.97 26.40
C LYS A 549 -6.76 28.68 26.24
N GLY A 550 -7.83 28.01 26.64
CA GLY A 550 -9.15 28.61 26.72
C GLY A 550 -10.17 27.70 27.38
N THR A 551 -11.38 28.21 27.54
CA THR A 551 -12.49 27.48 28.16
C THR A 551 -13.74 27.58 27.32
N PHE A 552 -14.59 26.55 27.38
CA PHE A 552 -15.88 26.53 26.72
C PHE A 552 -16.89 25.72 27.54
N GLU A 553 -18.17 25.98 27.32
CA GLU A 553 -19.26 25.32 28.04
C GLU A 553 -19.88 24.24 27.14
N VAL A 554 -20.00 23.03 27.68
CA VAL A 554 -20.66 21.89 27.00
C VAL A 554 -22.01 21.65 27.66
N GLN A 555 -23.08 21.72 26.88
CA GLN A 555 -24.43 21.43 27.36
C GLN A 555 -24.73 19.92 27.30
N THR A 556 -25.83 19.48 27.90
CA THR A 556 -26.34 18.12 27.68
C THR A 556 -26.73 17.93 26.22
N THR A 557 -26.63 16.69 25.73
CA THR A 557 -27.14 16.32 24.40
C THR A 557 -28.65 16.52 24.33
N ASP A 558 -29.15 16.97 23.19
CA ASP A 558 -30.56 17.09 22.85
C ASP A 558 -31.02 16.04 21.83
N LYS A 559 -30.10 15.16 21.40
CA LYS A 559 -30.37 14.12 20.42
C LYS A 559 -31.10 12.95 21.07
N THR A 560 -31.90 12.24 20.28
CA THR A 560 -32.73 11.11 20.71
C THR A 560 -32.68 10.00 19.67
N GLY A 561 -33.29 8.84 19.97
CA GLY A 561 -33.47 7.77 18.98
C GLY A 561 -32.17 7.03 18.63
N ARG A 562 -31.89 6.87 17.33
CA ARG A 562 -30.76 6.08 16.83
C ARG A 562 -29.45 6.86 16.72
N ASP A 563 -29.52 8.19 16.70
CA ASP A 563 -28.35 9.06 16.65
C ASP A 563 -27.42 8.70 17.83
N PHE A 564 -26.18 8.34 17.56
CA PHE A 564 -25.29 7.90 18.63
C PHE A 564 -24.98 9.02 19.63
N ARG A 565 -25.17 10.30 19.27
CA ARG A 565 -25.08 11.42 20.21
C ARG A 565 -26.17 11.40 21.29
N ALA A 566 -27.22 10.60 21.11
CA ALA A 566 -28.23 10.32 22.13
C ALA A 566 -27.82 9.18 23.08
N ARG A 567 -26.88 8.32 22.66
CA ARG A 567 -26.47 7.09 23.35
C ARG A 567 -25.10 7.23 24.02
N GLY A 568 -24.25 8.11 23.51
CA GLY A 568 -22.87 8.28 23.92
C GLY A 568 -21.91 7.36 23.19
N ARG A 569 -20.65 7.32 23.61
CA ARG A 569 -19.61 6.48 22.98
C ARG A 569 -19.86 5.00 23.23
N LEU A 570 -19.70 4.16 22.22
CA LEU A 570 -19.75 2.72 22.32
C LEU A 570 -18.39 2.19 22.79
N GLN A 571 -18.37 1.42 23.89
CA GLN A 571 -17.15 1.02 24.59
C GLN A 571 -17.05 -0.50 24.74
N TYR A 572 -15.82 -1.00 24.70
CA TYR A 572 -15.50 -2.31 25.22
C TYR A 572 -15.50 -2.26 26.76
N VAL A 573 -16.34 -3.09 27.38
CA VAL A 573 -16.54 -3.08 28.85
C VAL A 573 -16.00 -4.36 29.52
N GLY A 574 -15.02 -5.02 28.90
CA GLY A 574 -14.45 -6.27 29.42
C GLY A 574 -15.36 -7.50 29.24
N LYS A 575 -16.31 -7.45 28.30
CA LYS A 575 -17.33 -8.49 28.05
C LYS A 575 -17.45 -8.80 26.56
N HIS A 576 -18.22 -9.83 26.21
CA HIS A 576 -18.46 -10.25 24.82
C HIS A 576 -19.27 -9.27 23.96
N HIS A 577 -19.78 -8.19 24.56
CA HIS A 577 -20.59 -7.18 23.87
C HIS A 577 -20.18 -5.77 24.28
N LEU A 578 -20.24 -4.87 23.31
CA LEU A 578 -19.99 -3.44 23.52
C LEU A 578 -21.18 -2.78 24.23
N ARG A 579 -20.93 -1.69 24.95
CA ARG A 579 -21.95 -0.93 25.69
C ARG A 579 -21.80 0.57 25.47
N PHE A 580 -22.91 1.26 25.26
CA PHE A 580 -22.94 2.71 25.18
C PHE A 580 -22.70 3.33 26.56
N ALA A 581 -21.73 4.26 26.63
CA ALA A 581 -21.34 4.94 27.86
C ALA A 581 -22.45 5.85 28.42
N GLY A 582 -23.23 6.49 27.54
CA GLY A 582 -24.29 7.41 27.94
C GLY A 582 -25.58 6.71 28.33
N SER A 583 -26.10 5.81 27.49
CA SER A 583 -27.38 5.11 27.74
C SER A 583 -27.24 3.84 28.58
N GLY A 584 -26.05 3.23 28.64
CA GLY A 584 -25.83 1.93 29.28
C GLY A 584 -26.35 0.74 28.47
N GLU A 585 -26.90 0.96 27.28
CA GLU A 585 -27.42 -0.11 26.42
C GLU A 585 -26.28 -0.91 25.78
N TYR A 586 -26.43 -2.23 25.72
CA TYR A 586 -25.52 -3.10 24.99
C TYR A 586 -25.85 -3.14 23.50
N PHE A 587 -24.85 -3.43 22.68
CA PHE A 587 -24.93 -3.33 21.23
C PHE A 587 -24.75 -4.69 20.54
N LEU A 588 -25.66 -4.96 19.59
CA LEU A 588 -25.53 -5.99 18.55
C LEU A 588 -25.52 -5.29 17.20
N LYS A 589 -24.82 -5.86 16.21
CA LYS A 589 -24.71 -5.28 14.88
C LYS A 589 -25.32 -6.13 13.76
N ALA A 590 -25.89 -5.47 12.76
CA ALA A 590 -26.31 -6.06 11.49
C ALA A 590 -26.22 -5.00 10.38
N GLY A 591 -25.47 -5.29 9.32
CA GLY A 591 -25.27 -4.33 8.24
C GLY A 591 -24.40 -4.84 7.09
N ALA A 592 -23.84 -3.92 6.31
CA ALA A 592 -23.12 -4.25 5.08
C ALA A 592 -21.62 -4.37 5.33
N ASP A 593 -20.99 -5.43 4.80
CA ASP A 593 -19.52 -5.51 4.67
C ASP A 593 -19.05 -5.08 3.26
N ALA A 594 -20.00 -5.01 2.32
CA ALA A 594 -19.77 -4.74 0.91
C ALA A 594 -20.36 -3.38 0.47
N PRO A 595 -19.74 -2.66 -0.49
CA PRO A 595 -18.44 -2.98 -1.07
C PRO A 595 -17.29 -2.60 -0.11
N GLU A 596 -16.23 -3.41 -0.05
CA GLU A 596 -15.02 -3.08 0.71
C GLU A 596 -14.44 -1.71 0.27
N SER A 597 -14.59 -1.40 -1.03
CA SER A 597 -14.06 -0.22 -1.69
C SER A 597 -15.01 0.98 -1.64
N LEU A 598 -15.94 1.03 -0.68
CA LEU A 598 -16.93 2.11 -0.50
C LEU A 598 -16.35 3.52 -0.58
N LEU A 599 -15.09 3.71 -0.13
CA LEU A 599 -14.40 5.01 -0.18
C LEU A 599 -13.77 5.35 -1.55
N ALA A 600 -13.77 4.44 -2.52
CA ALA A 600 -13.41 4.67 -3.92
C ALA A 600 -14.58 5.36 -4.66
N TYR A 601 -14.97 6.54 -4.19
CA TYR A 601 -16.18 7.23 -4.61
C TYR A 601 -15.88 8.44 -5.51
N ALA A 602 -16.59 8.55 -6.64
CA ALA A 602 -16.30 9.50 -7.72
C ALA A 602 -16.42 10.99 -7.35
N ASP A 603 -17.14 11.29 -6.27
CA ASP A 603 -17.36 12.67 -5.82
C ASP A 603 -16.33 13.13 -4.79
N PHE A 604 -15.45 12.23 -4.31
CA PHE A 604 -14.29 12.64 -3.52
C PHE A 604 -13.21 13.29 -4.40
N ASP A 605 -12.49 14.23 -3.82
CA ASP A 605 -11.37 14.90 -4.47
C ASP A 605 -10.16 13.97 -4.57
N ASP A 606 -9.40 14.13 -5.67
CA ASP A 606 -8.19 13.38 -5.99
C ASP A 606 -8.28 11.86 -5.75
N THR A 607 -9.47 11.31 -6.02
CA THR A 607 -9.76 9.87 -5.99
C THR A 607 -9.85 9.36 -7.43
N TRP A 608 -9.16 8.25 -7.70
CA TRP A 608 -9.16 7.56 -8.98
C TRP A 608 -8.83 6.07 -8.76
N SER A 609 -9.14 5.23 -9.74
CA SER A 609 -8.86 3.78 -9.66
C SER A 609 -7.65 3.44 -10.51
N ARG A 610 -6.73 2.63 -9.95
CA ARG A 610 -5.56 2.10 -10.67
C ARG A 610 -5.91 0.91 -11.57
N ARG A 611 -7.08 0.29 -11.38
CA ARG A 611 -7.60 -0.72 -12.31
C ARG A 611 -7.95 -0.06 -13.65
N LYS A 612 -7.27 -0.46 -14.73
CA LYS A 612 -7.56 0.02 -16.08
C LYS A 612 -8.97 -0.37 -16.51
N LYS A 613 -9.65 0.51 -17.23
CA LYS A 613 -10.94 0.21 -17.85
C LYS A 613 -10.76 -0.93 -18.86
N GLY A 614 -11.48 -2.03 -18.66
CA GLY A 614 -11.35 -3.24 -19.50
C GLY A 614 -10.28 -4.23 -19.03
N THR A 615 -9.72 -4.07 -17.82
CA THR A 615 -8.94 -5.13 -17.16
C THR A 615 -9.77 -6.40 -17.11
N VAL A 616 -9.25 -7.50 -17.66
CA VAL A 616 -9.89 -8.82 -17.57
C VAL A 616 -9.81 -9.25 -16.10
N PRO A 617 -10.95 -9.48 -15.42
CA PRO A 617 -10.95 -9.98 -14.05
C PRO A 617 -10.22 -11.33 -13.96
N ARG A 618 -9.67 -11.69 -12.80
CA ARG A 618 -9.16 -13.07 -12.62
C ARG A 618 -10.32 -14.05 -12.78
N GLU A 619 -10.02 -15.33 -13.05
CA GLU A 619 -11.06 -16.34 -13.28
C GLU A 619 -12.02 -16.43 -12.08
N GLY A 620 -13.24 -15.91 -12.25
CA GLY A 620 -14.27 -15.91 -11.20
C GLY A 620 -14.51 -14.55 -10.52
N GLU A 621 -13.78 -13.50 -10.88
CA GLU A 621 -14.03 -12.13 -10.42
C GLU A 621 -14.97 -11.36 -11.37
N ALA A 622 -15.73 -10.39 -10.84
CA ALA A 622 -16.36 -9.38 -11.67
C ALA A 622 -15.42 -8.22 -11.97
N ALA A 623 -15.65 -7.55 -13.10
CA ALA A 623 -14.96 -6.30 -13.41
C ALA A 623 -15.43 -5.20 -12.47
N ALA A 624 -14.53 -4.71 -11.61
CA ALA A 624 -14.70 -3.44 -10.93
C ALA A 624 -14.63 -2.32 -11.99
N GLU A 625 -15.76 -1.68 -12.28
CA GLU A 625 -15.82 -0.60 -13.27
C GLU A 625 -15.61 0.77 -12.61
N GLY A 626 -14.35 1.12 -12.34
CA GLY A 626 -13.99 2.47 -11.89
C GLY A 626 -14.45 2.81 -10.47
N LEU A 627 -14.79 4.08 -10.24
CA LEU A 627 -15.21 4.60 -8.93
C LEU A 627 -16.72 4.49 -8.73
N HIS A 628 -17.13 4.24 -7.49
CA HIS A 628 -18.52 4.19 -7.10
C HIS A 628 -19.24 5.52 -7.32
N ARG A 629 -20.55 5.45 -7.56
CA ARG A 629 -21.43 6.62 -7.76
C ARG A 629 -22.69 6.57 -6.90
N TYR A 630 -23.15 5.37 -6.55
CA TYR A 630 -24.38 5.12 -5.80
C TYR A 630 -25.58 5.88 -6.38
N GLU A 631 -25.67 5.97 -7.72
CA GLU A 631 -26.74 6.68 -8.41
C GLU A 631 -28.15 6.21 -8.01
N PRO A 632 -28.40 4.89 -7.83
CA PRO A 632 -29.70 4.38 -7.36
C PRO A 632 -30.13 4.90 -5.99
N HIS A 633 -29.18 5.43 -5.20
CA HIS A 633 -29.39 5.95 -3.87
C HIS A 633 -29.52 7.48 -3.81
N VAL A 634 -29.35 8.21 -4.93
CA VAL A 634 -29.59 9.67 -4.95
C VAL A 634 -31.03 10.01 -4.52
N ARG A 635 -31.99 9.11 -4.78
CA ARG A 635 -33.39 9.23 -4.32
C ARG A 635 -33.56 9.12 -2.80
N ASP A 636 -32.60 8.53 -2.12
CA ASP A 636 -32.62 8.31 -0.67
C ASP A 636 -31.99 9.50 0.08
N TRP A 637 -31.25 10.37 -0.62
CA TRP A 637 -30.81 11.65 -0.10
C TRP A 637 -32.00 12.58 0.13
N LYS A 638 -32.02 13.28 1.27
CA LYS A 638 -33.11 14.15 1.71
C LYS A 638 -32.61 15.59 1.86
N ALA A 639 -33.53 16.54 1.70
CA ALA A 639 -33.22 17.94 1.96
C ALA A 639 -32.70 18.14 3.40
N GLY A 640 -31.52 18.73 3.53
CA GLY A 640 -30.83 18.93 4.81
C GLY A 640 -29.74 17.90 5.10
N ASP A 641 -29.65 16.81 4.33
CA ASP A 641 -28.50 15.91 4.37
C ASP A 641 -27.25 16.62 3.85
N PRO A 642 -26.06 16.25 4.34
CA PRO A 642 -24.84 16.91 3.95
C PRO A 642 -24.52 16.64 2.47
N THR A 643 -23.83 17.62 1.89
CA THR A 643 -23.19 17.58 0.58
C THR A 643 -21.95 18.47 0.64
N TRP A 644 -21.06 18.34 -0.33
CA TRP A 644 -19.97 19.29 -0.54
C TRP A 644 -19.98 19.82 -1.97
N LYS A 645 -19.24 20.89 -2.24
CA LYS A 645 -19.00 21.45 -3.59
C LYS A 645 -20.26 21.65 -4.43
N GLY A 646 -21.31 22.18 -3.81
CA GLY A 646 -22.56 22.49 -4.52
C GLY A 646 -23.39 21.26 -4.92
N GLY A 647 -23.25 20.14 -4.19
CA GLY A 647 -24.18 19.01 -4.29
C GLY A 647 -23.53 17.65 -4.54
N LYS A 648 -22.21 17.55 -4.51
CA LYS A 648 -21.49 16.28 -4.48
C LYS A 648 -21.77 15.51 -3.19
N GLY A 649 -21.65 14.19 -3.25
CA GLY A 649 -21.85 13.31 -2.09
C GLY A 649 -23.22 12.66 -1.99
N LYS A 650 -24.19 13.10 -2.80
CA LYS A 650 -25.60 12.70 -2.64
C LYS A 650 -25.82 11.19 -2.77
N GLY A 651 -25.09 10.53 -3.66
CA GLY A 651 -25.22 9.07 -3.87
C GLY A 651 -24.84 8.31 -2.60
N LEU A 652 -23.62 8.52 -2.10
CA LEU A 652 -23.12 7.81 -0.91
C LEU A 652 -23.90 8.18 0.36
N ILE A 653 -24.21 9.47 0.56
CA ILE A 653 -25.05 9.91 1.69
C ILE A 653 -26.45 9.29 1.63
N GLY A 654 -27.05 9.21 0.43
CA GLY A 654 -28.30 8.51 0.20
C GLY A 654 -28.20 7.01 0.47
N ALA A 655 -27.09 6.36 0.12
CA ALA A 655 -26.89 4.94 0.35
C ALA A 655 -26.90 4.63 1.85
N LEU A 656 -26.20 5.44 2.65
CA LEU A 656 -26.24 5.34 4.11
C LEU A 656 -27.63 5.60 4.69
N ASN A 657 -28.38 6.57 4.14
CA ASN A 657 -29.77 6.79 4.53
C ASN A 657 -30.64 5.58 4.28
N TYR A 658 -30.47 4.91 3.14
CA TYR A 658 -31.20 3.70 2.82
C TYR A 658 -30.86 2.57 3.79
N LEU A 659 -29.58 2.30 4.01
CA LEU A 659 -29.12 1.24 4.92
C LEU A 659 -29.63 1.47 6.35
N SER A 660 -29.47 2.70 6.85
CA SER A 660 -30.04 3.11 8.14
C SER A 660 -31.56 2.95 8.13
N GLY A 661 -32.25 3.42 7.10
CA GLY A 661 -33.71 3.32 6.94
C GLY A 661 -34.25 1.89 6.95
N LYS A 662 -33.47 0.90 6.48
CA LYS A 662 -33.79 -0.53 6.57
C LYS A 662 -33.57 -1.14 7.96
N GLY A 663 -33.01 -0.37 8.90
CA GLY A 663 -32.77 -0.77 10.28
C GLY A 663 -31.38 -1.32 10.56
N CYS A 664 -30.50 -1.35 9.56
CA CYS A 664 -29.09 -1.67 9.77
C CYS A 664 -28.40 -0.59 10.62
N ASN A 665 -27.37 -1.00 11.35
CA ASN A 665 -26.68 -0.16 12.34
C ASN A 665 -25.15 -0.22 12.23
N VAL A 666 -24.62 -0.77 11.14
CA VAL A 666 -23.19 -0.87 10.86
C VAL A 666 -22.93 -0.91 9.35
N PHE A 667 -21.76 -0.44 8.94
CA PHE A 667 -21.15 -0.77 7.65
C PHE A 667 -19.62 -0.78 7.77
N SER A 668 -18.94 -1.54 6.92
CA SER A 668 -17.48 -1.52 6.79
C SER A 668 -17.02 -0.81 5.53
N PHE A 669 -15.73 -0.55 5.50
CA PHE A 669 -14.98 0.01 4.38
C PHE A 669 -13.49 -0.18 4.64
N LEU A 670 -12.71 -0.34 3.57
CA LEU A 670 -11.26 -0.25 3.60
C LEU A 670 -10.84 1.22 3.57
N SER A 671 -9.86 1.59 4.39
CA SER A 671 -9.20 2.91 4.30
C SER A 671 -7.91 2.90 3.49
N TYR A 672 -7.40 1.72 3.11
CA TYR A 672 -6.24 1.57 2.22
C TYR A 672 -6.23 0.18 1.56
N ASN A 673 -6.23 0.09 0.22
CA ASN A 673 -6.30 -1.18 -0.53
C ASN A 673 -5.40 -1.23 -1.79
N VAL A 674 -4.31 -0.46 -1.81
CA VAL A 674 -3.44 -0.38 -3.00
C VAL A 674 -2.71 -1.70 -3.23
N GLY A 675 -2.77 -2.19 -4.46
CA GLY A 675 -2.22 -3.49 -4.87
C GLY A 675 -3.15 -4.69 -4.60
N GLY A 676 -4.18 -4.51 -3.78
CA GLY A 676 -5.18 -5.54 -3.49
C GLY A 676 -6.36 -5.52 -4.44
N ASP A 677 -7.50 -6.03 -4.00
CA ASP A 677 -8.64 -6.32 -4.85
C ASP A 677 -9.25 -5.04 -5.44
N GLY A 678 -9.49 -3.99 -4.67
CA GLY A 678 -10.00 -2.73 -5.24
C GLY A 678 -8.97 -1.88 -5.98
N ASP A 679 -7.72 -1.81 -5.48
CA ASP A 679 -6.62 -0.94 -5.96
C ASP A 679 -7.07 0.52 -6.25
N ASN A 680 -7.84 1.12 -5.33
CA ASN A 680 -8.59 2.35 -5.57
C ASN A 680 -8.91 3.21 -4.32
N VAL A 681 -8.46 2.80 -3.13
CA VAL A 681 -8.64 3.54 -1.87
C VAL A 681 -7.30 3.76 -1.19
N TRP A 682 -6.99 5.03 -0.90
CA TRP A 682 -5.89 5.47 -0.04
C TRP A 682 -6.18 6.86 0.53
N PRO A 683 -5.64 7.22 1.71
CA PRO A 683 -5.83 8.55 2.29
C PRO A 683 -4.79 9.59 1.82
N PHE A 684 -3.79 9.14 1.06
CA PHE A 684 -2.64 9.92 0.66
C PHE A 684 -2.91 10.84 -0.55
N VAL A 685 -2.00 11.79 -0.78
CA VAL A 685 -2.00 12.61 -2.01
C VAL A 685 -1.63 11.79 -3.25
N ALA A 686 -0.93 10.67 -3.07
CA ALA A 686 -0.61 9.68 -4.10
C ALA A 686 -0.48 8.29 -3.46
N PHE A 687 -0.79 7.24 -4.22
CA PHE A 687 -0.84 5.86 -3.70
C PHE A 687 0.51 5.37 -3.13
N ASP A 688 1.63 5.92 -3.59
CA ASP A 688 3.00 5.61 -3.18
C ASP A 688 3.62 6.67 -2.25
N ASP A 689 2.91 7.75 -1.93
CA ASP A 689 3.36 8.82 -1.04
C ASP A 689 2.74 8.69 0.36
N LYS A 690 3.32 7.79 1.16
CA LYS A 690 2.78 7.40 2.48
C LYS A 690 3.00 8.44 3.59
N PHE A 691 3.70 9.55 3.28
CA PHE A 691 4.01 10.62 4.24
C PHE A 691 3.23 11.92 3.99
N HIS A 692 2.40 11.97 2.96
CA HIS A 692 1.59 13.14 2.63
C HIS A 692 0.11 12.76 2.45
N TYR A 693 -0.77 13.42 3.20
CA TYR A 693 -2.20 13.09 3.29
C TYR A 693 -3.03 14.14 2.57
N ASP A 694 -4.05 13.69 1.85
CA ASP A 694 -4.98 14.57 1.15
C ASP A 694 -6.03 15.13 2.12
N CYS A 695 -5.90 16.41 2.48
CA CYS A 695 -6.79 17.05 3.43
C CYS A 695 -8.20 17.21 2.87
N SER A 696 -8.36 17.44 1.57
CA SER A 696 -9.67 17.66 0.95
C SER A 696 -10.51 16.37 0.91
N LYS A 697 -9.91 15.27 0.44
CA LYS A 697 -10.49 13.92 0.44
C LYS A 697 -10.85 13.48 1.85
N LEU A 698 -9.93 13.65 2.81
CA LEU A 698 -10.15 13.22 4.19
C LEU A 698 -11.18 14.09 4.94
N ASP A 699 -11.30 15.38 4.61
CA ASP A 699 -12.38 16.23 5.15
C ASP A 699 -13.75 15.80 4.58
N GLN A 700 -13.80 15.34 3.32
CA GLN A 700 -15.02 14.75 2.72
C GLN A 700 -15.38 13.39 3.31
N TRP A 701 -14.41 12.52 3.61
CA TRP A 701 -14.65 11.30 4.39
C TRP A 701 -15.24 11.63 5.76
N GLY A 702 -14.73 12.69 6.41
CA GLY A 702 -15.26 13.20 7.67
C GLY A 702 -16.74 13.58 7.62
N ILE A 703 -17.22 14.15 6.50
CA ILE A 703 -18.64 14.45 6.29
C ILE A 703 -19.48 13.17 6.29
N VAL A 704 -19.01 12.12 5.59
CA VAL A 704 -19.69 10.83 5.50
C VAL A 704 -19.78 10.15 6.88
N PHE A 705 -18.68 10.12 7.62
CA PHE A 705 -18.62 9.48 8.95
C PHE A 705 -19.41 10.24 10.01
N ASP A 706 -19.42 11.57 9.96
CA ASP A 706 -20.29 12.38 10.82
C ASP A 706 -21.77 12.12 10.52
N HIS A 707 -22.13 11.94 9.25
CA HIS A 707 -23.50 11.61 8.87
C HIS A 707 -23.90 10.21 9.34
N ALA A 708 -23.03 9.21 9.16
CA ALA A 708 -23.21 7.86 9.68
C ALA A 708 -23.46 7.85 11.21
N THR A 709 -22.73 8.67 11.97
CA THR A 709 -22.95 8.84 13.41
C THR A 709 -24.37 9.31 13.73
N ARG A 710 -24.91 10.27 12.96
CA ARG A 710 -26.30 10.77 13.12
C ARG A 710 -27.33 9.71 12.76
N LEU A 711 -27.00 8.86 11.78
CA LEU A 711 -27.83 7.74 11.34
C LEU A 711 -27.75 6.52 12.27
N GLY A 712 -26.91 6.53 13.30
CA GLY A 712 -26.71 5.38 14.18
C GLY A 712 -26.07 4.20 13.46
N LEU A 713 -25.11 4.48 12.59
CA LEU A 713 -24.32 3.49 11.86
C LEU A 713 -22.91 3.42 12.46
N TYR A 714 -22.57 2.26 13.03
CA TYR A 714 -21.23 1.93 13.50
C TYR A 714 -20.25 1.91 12.32
N LEU A 715 -19.07 2.49 12.52
CA LEU A 715 -18.01 2.55 11.50
C LEU A 715 -17.03 1.40 11.70
N HIS A 716 -17.06 0.41 10.81
CA HIS A 716 -16.08 -0.66 10.83
C HIS A 716 -14.88 -0.28 9.96
N PHE A 717 -13.82 0.28 10.56
CA PHE A 717 -12.59 0.61 9.84
C PHE A 717 -11.76 -0.65 9.63
N LYS A 718 -11.85 -1.27 8.44
CA LYS A 718 -10.83 -2.20 7.95
C LYS A 718 -9.63 -1.35 7.51
N LEU A 719 -8.59 -1.29 8.34
CA LEU A 719 -7.50 -0.33 8.12
C LEU A 719 -6.77 -0.61 6.80
N GLN A 720 -6.60 -1.87 6.43
CA GLN A 720 -5.85 -2.24 5.24
C GLN A 720 -6.23 -3.64 4.75
N GLU A 721 -5.86 -3.97 3.52
CA GLU A 721 -5.87 -5.33 2.95
C GLU A 721 -4.51 -6.05 3.15
N THR A 722 -4.38 -7.27 2.63
CA THR A 722 -3.19 -8.13 2.75
C THR A 722 -1.93 -7.48 2.17
N GLU A 723 -2.00 -6.84 1.00
CA GLU A 723 -0.82 -6.28 0.32
C GLU A 723 -0.11 -5.21 1.16
N MET A 724 -0.85 -4.58 2.07
CA MET A 724 -0.33 -3.55 2.95
C MET A 724 0.56 -4.08 4.09
N ASP A 725 0.51 -5.39 4.38
CA ASP A 725 1.43 -6.06 5.31
C ASP A 725 2.46 -6.99 4.67
N ASP A 726 2.39 -7.17 3.35
CA ASP A 726 3.35 -7.95 2.57
C ASP A 726 4.68 -7.22 2.28
N LYS A 727 5.53 -7.80 1.43
CA LYS A 727 6.78 -7.19 0.95
C LYS A 727 6.63 -6.66 -0.48
N VAL A 728 5.59 -5.88 -0.73
CA VAL A 728 5.29 -5.27 -2.04
C VAL A 728 5.37 -3.73 -1.96
N PRO A 729 5.41 -2.99 -3.08
CA PRO A 729 5.57 -1.53 -3.04
C PRO A 729 4.49 -0.78 -2.24
N SER A 730 3.26 -1.29 -2.21
CA SER A 730 2.13 -0.69 -1.47
C SER A 730 2.19 -0.92 0.04
N SER A 731 3.04 -1.82 0.53
CA SER A 731 3.09 -2.23 1.94
C SER A 731 3.48 -1.10 2.88
N LEU A 732 2.78 -0.93 4.01
CA LEU A 732 3.22 0.00 5.06
C LEU A 732 4.29 -0.68 5.91
N ASP A 733 5.53 -0.21 5.78
CA ASP A 733 6.70 -0.72 6.51
C ASP A 733 6.87 -2.25 6.44
N LYS A 734 6.42 -2.90 5.35
CA LYS A 734 6.47 -4.37 5.19
C LYS A 734 5.81 -5.15 6.35
N GLY A 735 4.72 -4.60 6.87
CA GLY A 735 3.99 -5.13 8.01
C GLY A 735 4.52 -4.67 9.38
N ASP A 736 5.70 -4.06 9.47
CA ASP A 736 6.22 -3.54 10.75
C ASP A 736 5.49 -2.28 11.22
N LEU A 737 5.63 -1.95 12.50
CA LEU A 737 5.22 -0.65 13.04
C LEU A 737 6.35 0.38 12.85
N GLY A 738 6.62 0.70 11.59
CA GLY A 738 7.57 1.74 11.20
C GLY A 738 6.92 3.13 11.08
N PRO A 739 7.65 4.11 10.51
CA PRO A 739 7.17 5.47 10.34
C PRO A 739 5.87 5.59 9.52
N GLU A 740 5.71 4.82 8.44
CA GLU A 740 4.55 4.90 7.55
C GLU A 740 3.27 4.49 8.28
N ARG A 741 3.30 3.31 8.92
CA ARG A 741 2.17 2.74 9.67
C ARG A 741 1.83 3.55 10.91
N ARG A 742 2.82 4.11 11.59
CA ARG A 742 2.60 5.02 12.72
C ARG A 742 1.85 6.27 12.27
N LEU A 743 2.32 6.90 11.19
CA LEU A 743 1.65 8.08 10.66
C LEU A 743 0.23 7.76 10.22
N TYR A 744 0.06 6.64 9.50
CA TYR A 744 -1.23 6.14 9.04
C TYR A 744 -2.25 6.00 10.14
N CYS A 745 -1.90 5.25 11.20
CA CYS A 745 -2.80 5.08 12.35
C CYS A 745 -3.07 6.43 13.03
N ARG A 746 -2.05 7.26 13.23
CA ARG A 746 -2.18 8.55 13.92
C ARG A 746 -3.10 9.52 13.16
N GLU A 747 -2.95 9.65 11.85
CA GLU A 747 -3.76 10.57 11.05
C GLU A 747 -5.24 10.15 11.03
N LEU A 748 -5.53 8.85 10.87
CA LEU A 748 -6.91 8.36 10.95
C LEU A 748 -7.53 8.58 12.33
N ILE A 749 -6.78 8.34 13.41
CA ILE A 749 -7.23 8.60 14.79
C ILE A 749 -7.47 10.10 15.01
N ALA A 750 -6.55 10.97 14.59
CA ALA A 750 -6.67 12.43 14.77
C ALA A 750 -7.89 13.01 14.05
N ARG A 751 -8.23 12.45 12.88
CA ARG A 751 -9.34 12.93 12.04
C ARG A 751 -10.69 12.32 12.40
N PHE A 752 -10.72 11.04 12.78
CA PHE A 752 -11.97 10.27 12.89
C PHE A 752 -12.18 9.60 14.25
N GLY A 753 -11.17 9.54 15.11
CA GLY A 753 -11.28 8.94 16.45
C GLY A 753 -12.34 9.60 17.33
N HIS A 754 -12.80 10.82 17.06
CA HIS A 754 -13.91 11.42 17.81
C HIS A 754 -15.25 10.70 17.59
N ALA A 755 -15.41 9.90 16.54
CA ALA A 755 -16.66 9.20 16.26
C ALA A 755 -17.08 8.29 17.43
N LEU A 756 -18.38 8.21 17.68
CA LEU A 756 -18.88 7.60 18.92
C LEU A 756 -18.93 6.07 18.87
N ALA A 757 -18.99 5.46 17.69
CA ALA A 757 -19.10 4.01 17.55
C ALA A 757 -18.29 3.56 16.34
N LEU A 758 -17.10 3.03 16.61
CA LEU A 758 -16.19 2.47 15.62
C LEU A 758 -15.37 1.31 16.21
N ASN A 759 -14.76 0.51 15.35
CA ASN A 759 -13.55 -0.24 15.70
C ASN A 759 -12.35 0.25 14.88
N TRP A 760 -11.17 -0.15 15.33
CA TRP A 760 -9.97 -0.27 14.52
C TRP A 760 -9.75 -1.76 14.23
N ASN A 761 -10.02 -2.19 13.00
CA ASN A 761 -9.65 -3.52 12.53
C ASN A 761 -8.26 -3.45 11.90
N LEU A 762 -7.30 -4.23 12.42
CA LEU A 762 -5.87 -4.12 12.03
C LEU A 762 -5.63 -4.36 10.54
N GLY A 763 -6.48 -5.15 9.89
CA GLY A 763 -6.45 -5.40 8.46
C GLY A 763 -7.32 -6.60 8.11
N GLU A 764 -7.83 -6.59 6.90
CA GLU A 764 -8.44 -7.73 6.23
C GLU A 764 -7.36 -8.75 5.87
N GLU A 765 -7.75 -10.02 5.89
CA GLU A 765 -6.89 -11.16 5.53
C GLU A 765 -5.43 -11.07 6.05
N ASN A 766 -5.29 -10.56 7.28
CA ASN A 766 -4.02 -10.03 7.80
C ASN A 766 -2.92 -11.10 7.86
N SER A 767 -1.81 -10.83 7.18
CA SER A 767 -0.65 -11.73 7.08
C SER A 767 0.47 -11.37 8.06
N GLN A 768 0.37 -10.22 8.75
CA GLN A 768 1.34 -9.79 9.76
C GLN A 768 1.66 -10.89 10.79
N THR A 769 2.90 -10.89 11.26
CA THR A 769 3.30 -11.73 12.39
C THR A 769 2.60 -11.29 13.69
N PRO A 770 2.44 -12.19 14.68
CA PRO A 770 1.87 -11.81 15.97
C PRO A 770 2.59 -10.64 16.65
N GLU A 771 3.90 -10.51 16.48
CA GLU A 771 4.71 -9.39 16.99
C GLU A 771 4.30 -8.06 16.35
N GLN A 772 4.14 -8.04 15.03
CA GLN A 772 3.70 -6.88 14.26
C GLN A 772 2.27 -6.47 14.64
N GLN A 773 1.35 -7.42 14.73
CA GLN A 773 -0.04 -7.20 15.16
C GLN A 773 -0.11 -6.59 16.56
N ARG A 774 0.67 -7.14 17.51
CA ARG A 774 0.75 -6.59 18.88
C ARG A 774 1.31 -5.18 18.89
N ALA A 775 2.35 -4.90 18.11
CA ALA A 775 2.93 -3.56 18.01
C ALA A 775 1.92 -2.54 17.48
N MET A 776 1.27 -2.85 16.35
CA MET A 776 0.24 -1.97 15.75
C MET A 776 -0.94 -1.74 16.69
N ALA A 777 -1.49 -2.80 17.28
CA ALA A 777 -2.61 -2.69 18.22
C ALA A 777 -2.25 -1.84 19.44
N ARG A 778 -1.04 -2.04 20.00
CA ARG A 778 -0.54 -1.24 21.14
C ARG A 778 -0.42 0.23 20.76
N TYR A 779 0.12 0.54 19.58
CA TYR A 779 0.23 1.92 19.12
C TYR A 779 -1.12 2.61 18.95
N ILE A 780 -2.10 1.93 18.33
CA ILE A 780 -3.47 2.43 18.22
C ILE A 780 -4.04 2.70 19.62
N ARG A 781 -3.88 1.77 20.57
CA ARG A 781 -4.33 1.93 21.95
C ARG A 781 -3.69 3.12 22.66
N ASP A 782 -2.41 3.39 22.40
CA ASP A 782 -1.66 4.46 23.07
C ASP A 782 -1.97 5.84 22.45
N VAL A 783 -2.40 5.91 21.19
CA VAL A 783 -2.66 7.17 20.46
C VAL A 783 -4.15 7.54 20.44
N ASP A 784 -5.06 6.57 20.45
CA ASP A 784 -6.50 6.80 20.47
C ASP A 784 -6.96 7.28 21.86
N PRO A 785 -7.37 8.55 22.02
CA PRO A 785 -7.71 9.11 23.32
C PRO A 785 -8.99 8.52 23.93
N TYR A 786 -9.72 7.69 23.18
CA TYR A 786 -11.04 7.20 23.56
C TYR A 786 -11.12 5.68 23.71
N ASP A 787 -10.00 4.98 23.56
CA ASP A 787 -9.91 3.56 23.86
C ASP A 787 -10.86 2.67 23.03
N HIS A 788 -11.06 2.98 21.74
CA HIS A 788 -12.02 2.24 20.90
C HIS A 788 -11.74 0.74 20.82
N HIS A 789 -12.76 0.03 20.36
CA HIS A 789 -12.70 -1.41 20.11
C HIS A 789 -11.63 -1.72 19.05
N ILE A 790 -10.70 -2.62 19.35
CA ILE A 790 -9.68 -3.08 18.39
C ILE A 790 -9.91 -4.55 18.08
N VAL A 791 -10.00 -4.88 16.80
CA VAL A 791 -10.24 -6.23 16.26
C VAL A 791 -9.22 -6.56 15.18
N ILE A 792 -9.20 -7.82 14.74
CA ILE A 792 -8.41 -8.28 13.62
C ILE A 792 -9.24 -9.26 12.78
N HIS A 793 -9.08 -9.19 11.47
CA HIS A 793 -9.66 -10.10 10.48
C HIS A 793 -8.57 -11.00 9.89
N THR A 794 -8.93 -12.22 9.47
CA THR A 794 -7.99 -13.21 8.92
C THR A 794 -8.72 -14.27 8.11
N PHE A 795 -7.99 -14.92 7.21
CA PHE A 795 -8.44 -16.08 6.45
C PHE A 795 -9.11 -17.17 7.30
N PRO A 796 -10.15 -17.87 6.77
CA PRO A 796 -10.88 -18.90 7.50
C PRO A 796 -10.00 -20.02 8.07
N ASP A 797 -8.97 -20.44 7.33
CA ASP A 797 -8.06 -21.53 7.71
C ASP A 797 -6.88 -21.06 8.58
N GLN A 798 -6.69 -19.74 8.75
CA GLN A 798 -5.60 -19.17 9.54
C GLN A 798 -6.03 -18.66 10.93
N GLN A 799 -7.31 -18.76 11.29
CA GLN A 799 -7.81 -18.25 12.57
C GLN A 799 -7.04 -18.77 13.80
N GLU A 800 -6.61 -20.04 13.79
CA GLU A 800 -5.76 -20.58 14.87
C GLU A 800 -4.39 -19.91 14.91
N LYS A 801 -3.76 -19.73 13.76
CA LYS A 801 -2.43 -19.11 13.65
C LYS A 801 -2.46 -17.65 14.09
N VAL A 802 -3.52 -16.91 13.74
CA VAL A 802 -3.63 -15.46 13.99
C VAL A 802 -4.21 -15.15 15.37
N TYR A 803 -5.37 -15.71 15.72
CA TYR A 803 -6.05 -15.31 16.96
C TYR A 803 -5.41 -15.89 18.22
N ARG A 804 -4.98 -17.16 18.19
CA ARG A 804 -4.43 -17.87 19.36
C ARG A 804 -3.28 -17.12 20.06
N PRO A 805 -2.26 -16.57 19.37
CA PRO A 805 -1.15 -15.86 20.01
C PRO A 805 -1.49 -14.42 20.46
N LEU A 806 -2.73 -13.98 20.32
CA LEU A 806 -3.20 -12.64 20.66
C LEU A 806 -4.20 -12.64 21.83
N LEU A 807 -4.63 -13.81 22.32
CA LEU A 807 -5.63 -13.95 23.37
C LEU A 807 -5.13 -13.45 24.73
N GLY A 808 -6.08 -13.03 25.59
CA GLY A 808 -5.76 -12.62 26.96
C GLY A 808 -4.84 -11.40 27.02
N ASP A 809 -3.86 -11.45 27.91
CA ASP A 809 -2.88 -10.37 28.12
C ASP A 809 -1.76 -10.34 27.07
N GLN A 810 -1.78 -11.27 26.10
CA GLN A 810 -0.79 -11.29 25.03
C GLN A 810 -0.95 -10.07 24.11
N SER A 811 -2.15 -9.50 23.98
CA SER A 811 -2.38 -8.31 23.16
C SER A 811 -3.43 -7.37 23.75
N VAL A 812 -3.50 -6.15 23.22
CA VAL A 812 -4.56 -5.19 23.56
C VAL A 812 -5.85 -5.43 22.80
N LEU A 813 -5.92 -6.41 21.90
CA LEU A 813 -7.12 -6.71 21.13
C LEU A 813 -8.30 -7.04 22.03
N THR A 814 -9.47 -6.62 21.58
CA THR A 814 -10.72 -6.71 22.32
C THR A 814 -11.78 -7.53 21.58
N GLY A 815 -11.49 -7.99 20.37
CA GLY A 815 -12.43 -8.74 19.54
C GLY A 815 -11.80 -9.40 18.33
N ALA A 816 -12.62 -10.16 17.63
CA ALA A 816 -12.29 -10.82 16.35
C ALA A 816 -13.36 -10.50 15.31
N SER A 817 -12.91 -10.26 14.08
CA SER A 817 -13.72 -10.04 12.88
C SER A 817 -13.66 -11.32 12.05
N LEU A 818 -14.66 -12.20 12.15
CA LEU A 818 -14.53 -13.55 11.59
C LEU A 818 -14.90 -13.62 10.09
N GLN A 819 -14.03 -14.26 9.31
CA GLN A 819 -14.28 -14.78 7.96
C GLN A 819 -14.49 -16.30 8.00
N ASN A 820 -15.62 -16.81 7.49
CA ASN A 820 -15.92 -18.26 7.49
C ASN A 820 -16.91 -18.70 6.39
N GLY A 821 -17.06 -20.01 6.21
CA GLY A 821 -18.23 -20.54 5.48
C GLY A 821 -19.55 -20.14 6.15
N TRP A 822 -20.57 -19.81 5.35
CA TRP A 822 -21.89 -19.34 5.83
C TRP A 822 -22.59 -20.30 6.80
N ASN A 823 -22.28 -21.60 6.71
CA ASN A 823 -22.81 -22.66 7.56
C ASN A 823 -21.88 -23.05 8.72
N GLN A 824 -20.78 -22.34 8.96
CA GLN A 824 -19.83 -22.61 10.05
C GLN A 824 -19.84 -21.52 11.12
N VAL A 825 -20.57 -20.43 10.89
CA VAL A 825 -20.56 -19.21 11.70
C VAL A 825 -20.83 -19.49 13.18
N HIS A 826 -21.79 -20.36 13.50
CA HIS A 826 -22.12 -20.70 14.88
C HIS A 826 -20.93 -21.31 15.63
N GLN A 827 -20.32 -22.36 15.06
CA GLN A 827 -19.20 -23.09 15.68
C GLN A 827 -17.95 -22.21 15.80
N CYS A 828 -17.62 -21.44 14.76
CA CYS A 828 -16.46 -20.54 14.79
C CYS A 828 -16.65 -19.38 15.79
N THR A 829 -17.85 -18.81 15.85
CA THR A 829 -18.18 -17.77 16.85
C THR A 829 -18.06 -18.33 18.27
N LEU A 830 -18.70 -19.47 18.53
CA LEU A 830 -18.71 -20.11 19.85
C LEU A 830 -17.29 -20.44 20.33
N LYS A 831 -16.44 -20.92 19.42
CA LYS A 831 -15.03 -21.18 19.70
C LYS A 831 -14.33 -19.93 20.22
N TRP A 832 -14.36 -18.81 19.50
CA TRP A 832 -13.57 -17.64 19.88
C TRP A 832 -14.16 -16.85 21.06
N VAL A 833 -15.48 -16.86 21.24
CA VAL A 833 -16.13 -16.39 22.49
C VAL A 833 -15.62 -17.20 23.68
N THR A 834 -15.58 -18.53 23.55
CA THR A 834 -15.14 -19.43 24.62
C THR A 834 -13.64 -19.31 24.90
N GLU A 835 -12.79 -19.35 23.88
CA GLU A 835 -11.33 -19.36 24.04
C GLU A 835 -10.80 -18.01 24.57
N SER A 836 -11.38 -16.89 24.15
CA SER A 836 -11.02 -15.57 24.69
C SER A 836 -11.42 -15.41 26.16
N ALA A 837 -12.60 -15.89 26.55
CA ALA A 837 -13.02 -15.90 27.95
C ALA A 837 -12.09 -16.78 28.80
N LYS A 838 -11.71 -17.97 28.32
CA LYS A 838 -10.74 -18.85 28.99
C LYS A 838 -9.37 -18.20 29.16
N ALA A 839 -8.95 -17.37 28.21
CA ALA A 839 -7.70 -16.61 28.29
C ALA A 839 -7.78 -15.38 29.22
N GLY A 840 -8.91 -15.14 29.88
CA GLY A 840 -9.07 -14.06 30.87
C GLY A 840 -9.52 -12.72 30.29
N LYS A 841 -9.69 -12.60 28.97
CA LYS A 841 -10.13 -11.38 28.30
C LYS A 841 -11.25 -11.70 27.28
N PRO A 842 -12.52 -11.63 27.69
CA PRO A 842 -13.66 -11.90 26.81
C PRO A 842 -13.63 -11.03 25.55
N TRP A 843 -13.53 -11.63 24.38
CA TRP A 843 -13.56 -10.90 23.11
C TRP A 843 -14.98 -10.67 22.63
N VAL A 844 -15.20 -9.51 22.00
CA VAL A 844 -16.37 -9.25 21.16
C VAL A 844 -16.14 -9.94 19.82
N VAL A 845 -16.99 -10.91 19.46
CA VAL A 845 -16.77 -11.74 18.27
C VAL A 845 -17.93 -11.57 17.30
N ALA A 846 -17.65 -10.99 16.14
CA ALA A 846 -18.61 -10.81 15.05
C ALA A 846 -18.24 -11.68 13.85
N ASN A 847 -19.20 -11.96 12.98
CA ASN A 847 -18.92 -12.55 11.67
C ASN A 847 -19.13 -11.49 10.60
N ASP A 848 -18.02 -11.02 10.07
CA ASP A 848 -18.01 -9.84 9.20
C ASP A 848 -17.86 -10.24 7.73
N GLU A 849 -17.45 -11.49 7.47
CA GLU A 849 -17.44 -12.05 6.13
C GLU A 849 -17.91 -13.51 6.15
N GLN A 850 -18.89 -13.84 5.31
CA GLN A 850 -19.42 -15.20 5.18
C GLN A 850 -19.58 -15.65 3.74
N GLY A 851 -19.43 -16.96 3.55
CA GLY A 851 -19.58 -17.60 2.27
C GLY A 851 -18.24 -17.83 1.61
N GLY A 852 -18.26 -18.23 0.34
CA GLY A 852 -17.03 -18.26 -0.45
C GLY A 852 -16.82 -16.91 -1.14
N ALA A 853 -15.55 -16.58 -1.44
CA ALA A 853 -15.13 -15.39 -2.19
C ALA A 853 -15.98 -15.13 -3.45
N ASN A 854 -16.53 -16.17 -4.08
CA ASN A 854 -17.34 -16.01 -5.28
C ASN A 854 -18.77 -15.52 -5.03
N THR A 855 -19.43 -15.94 -3.94
CA THR A 855 -20.90 -15.83 -3.84
C THR A 855 -21.41 -15.05 -2.63
N GLY A 856 -20.62 -14.93 -1.56
CA GLY A 856 -20.97 -14.16 -0.36
C GLY A 856 -22.43 -14.31 0.09
N VAL A 857 -23.11 -13.20 0.37
CA VAL A 857 -24.56 -13.16 0.56
C VAL A 857 -25.23 -12.93 -0.80
N PRO A 858 -26.12 -13.85 -1.23
CA PRO A 858 -26.77 -13.75 -2.53
C PRO A 858 -27.72 -12.54 -2.59
N PRO A 859 -27.96 -11.98 -3.79
CA PRO A 859 -29.05 -11.02 -3.98
C PRO A 859 -30.41 -11.65 -3.67
N ASP A 860 -31.39 -10.78 -3.44
CA ASP A 860 -32.79 -11.18 -3.35
C ASP A 860 -33.23 -11.86 -4.66
N PRO A 861 -33.95 -13.00 -4.60
CA PRO A 861 -34.47 -13.66 -5.79
C PRO A 861 -35.27 -12.69 -6.67
N GLY A 862 -34.94 -12.66 -7.97
CA GLY A 862 -35.54 -11.77 -8.96
C GLY A 862 -34.85 -10.40 -9.11
N TYR A 863 -33.97 -10.00 -8.20
CA TYR A 863 -33.20 -8.76 -8.36
C TYR A 863 -32.33 -8.83 -9.61
N GLN A 864 -32.56 -7.93 -10.58
CA GLN A 864 -31.92 -7.96 -11.90
C GLN A 864 -32.00 -9.33 -12.60
N GLY A 865 -33.08 -10.07 -12.39
CA GLY A 865 -33.27 -11.40 -12.98
C GLY A 865 -32.49 -12.53 -12.30
N TYR A 866 -31.92 -12.29 -11.11
CA TYR A 866 -31.19 -13.31 -10.36
C TYR A 866 -32.07 -14.52 -9.97
N GLU A 867 -31.63 -15.73 -10.34
CA GLU A 867 -32.39 -16.98 -10.17
C GLU A 867 -31.89 -17.89 -9.02
N GLY A 868 -31.02 -17.39 -8.13
CA GLY A 868 -30.48 -18.21 -7.03
C GLY A 868 -29.35 -19.18 -7.45
N LYS A 869 -28.63 -18.86 -8.52
CA LYS A 869 -27.54 -19.69 -9.07
C LYS A 869 -26.28 -18.85 -9.32
N ASP A 870 -25.13 -19.50 -9.29
CA ASP A 870 -23.86 -18.89 -9.69
C ASP A 870 -23.73 -18.77 -11.22
N ALA A 871 -22.60 -18.20 -11.69
CA ALA A 871 -22.31 -18.05 -13.11
C ALA A 871 -22.23 -19.37 -13.90
N LYS A 872 -22.06 -20.51 -13.21
CA LYS A 872 -22.02 -21.87 -13.78
C LYS A 872 -23.39 -22.57 -13.72
N GLY A 873 -24.43 -21.87 -13.27
CA GLY A 873 -25.78 -22.39 -13.12
C GLY A 873 -25.97 -23.32 -11.91
N LYS A 874 -25.00 -23.39 -11.00
CA LYS A 874 -25.10 -24.20 -9.78
C LYS A 874 -25.89 -23.43 -8.72
N PRO A 875 -26.80 -24.07 -7.97
CA PRO A 875 -27.46 -23.44 -6.84
C PRO A 875 -26.44 -22.94 -5.82
N VAL A 876 -26.68 -21.74 -5.29
CA VAL A 876 -25.93 -21.18 -4.15
C VAL A 876 -26.83 -21.18 -2.91
N GLN A 877 -26.25 -20.88 -1.76
CA GLN A 877 -26.99 -20.65 -0.51
C GLN A 877 -28.09 -19.61 -0.72
N THR A 878 -29.23 -19.77 -0.06
CA THR A 878 -30.37 -18.85 -0.14
C THR A 878 -30.28 -17.75 0.92
N ILE A 879 -31.05 -16.67 0.76
CA ILE A 879 -31.19 -15.64 1.80
C ILE A 879 -31.73 -16.21 3.13
N ASP A 880 -32.49 -17.31 3.08
CA ASP A 880 -32.98 -18.02 4.27
C ASP A 880 -31.86 -18.79 4.96
N ASP A 881 -30.95 -19.41 4.20
CA ASP A 881 -29.78 -20.08 4.75
C ASP A 881 -28.87 -19.11 5.50
N ILE A 882 -28.64 -17.92 4.92
CA ILE A 882 -27.88 -16.84 5.57
C ILE A 882 -28.58 -16.38 6.86
N ARG A 883 -29.89 -16.11 6.80
CA ARG A 883 -30.67 -15.76 8.00
C ARG A 883 -30.52 -16.81 9.11
N LYS A 884 -30.69 -18.09 8.76
CA LYS A 884 -30.70 -19.19 9.73
C LYS A 884 -29.34 -19.50 10.32
N LEU A 885 -28.32 -19.66 9.47
CA LEU A 885 -27.05 -20.25 9.87
C LEU A 885 -25.94 -19.22 10.08
N THR A 886 -26.07 -18.03 9.49
CA THR A 886 -25.14 -16.91 9.68
C THR A 886 -25.66 -15.94 10.75
N LEU A 887 -26.78 -15.26 10.52
CA LEU A 887 -27.32 -14.25 11.45
C LEU A 887 -27.71 -14.88 12.79
N TRP A 888 -28.68 -15.80 12.80
CA TRP A 888 -29.06 -16.48 14.04
C TRP A 888 -27.96 -17.43 14.54
N GLY A 889 -27.12 -17.97 13.66
CA GLY A 889 -25.95 -18.75 14.06
C GLY A 889 -24.98 -17.96 14.95
N ASN A 890 -24.59 -16.76 14.55
CA ASN A 890 -23.71 -15.89 15.35
C ASN A 890 -24.37 -15.46 16.66
N LEU A 891 -25.61 -14.95 16.60
CA LEU A 891 -26.32 -14.45 17.79
C LEU A 891 -26.52 -15.56 18.84
N MET A 892 -26.90 -16.76 18.40
CA MET A 892 -27.14 -17.89 19.32
C MET A 892 -25.84 -18.53 19.85
N ALA A 893 -24.68 -18.25 19.24
CA ALA A 893 -23.38 -18.61 19.79
C ALA A 893 -22.90 -17.64 20.89
N GLY A 894 -23.61 -16.52 21.10
CA GLY A 894 -23.19 -15.43 21.99
C GLY A 894 -22.32 -14.37 21.30
N GLY A 895 -22.30 -14.34 19.96
CA GLY A 895 -21.59 -13.34 19.17
C GLY A 895 -22.21 -11.95 19.22
N ALA A 896 -21.54 -11.00 18.55
CA ALA A 896 -21.88 -9.59 18.55
C ALA A 896 -22.71 -9.14 17.34
N GLY A 897 -22.99 -10.04 16.38
CA GLY A 897 -23.73 -9.74 15.16
C GLY A 897 -22.95 -10.04 13.88
N VAL A 898 -23.44 -9.49 12.77
CA VAL A 898 -22.97 -9.82 11.42
C VAL A 898 -22.85 -8.61 10.50
N GLU A 899 -21.94 -8.69 9.53
CA GLU A 899 -21.87 -7.80 8.36
C GLU A 899 -21.92 -8.63 7.07
N TYR A 900 -22.59 -8.12 6.04
CA TYR A 900 -22.87 -8.89 4.83
C TYR A 900 -21.90 -8.59 3.68
N TYR A 901 -20.96 -9.52 3.46
CA TYR A 901 -20.08 -9.61 2.29
C TYR A 901 -20.81 -10.18 1.07
N PHE A 902 -20.51 -9.72 -0.15
CA PHE A 902 -21.27 -10.08 -1.36
C PHE A 902 -20.57 -11.04 -2.33
N GLY A 903 -19.30 -11.39 -2.09
CA GLY A 903 -18.50 -12.16 -3.04
C GLY A 903 -18.25 -11.41 -4.34
N TYR A 904 -17.59 -12.03 -5.33
CA TYR A 904 -17.22 -11.37 -6.59
C TYR A 904 -18.10 -11.68 -7.80
N GLN A 905 -18.97 -12.70 -7.79
CA GLN A 905 -19.66 -13.15 -9.02
C GLN A 905 -21.10 -12.65 -9.16
N LEU A 906 -21.81 -12.51 -8.05
CA LEU A 906 -23.25 -12.24 -8.09
C LEU A 906 -23.50 -10.75 -8.38
N PRO A 907 -24.68 -10.37 -8.92
CA PRO A 907 -25.02 -8.97 -9.15
C PRO A 907 -24.77 -8.11 -7.92
N GLN A 908 -24.25 -6.88 -8.10
CA GLN A 908 -23.89 -5.98 -6.99
C GLN A 908 -22.95 -6.68 -6.01
N ASN A 909 -21.77 -7.06 -6.50
CA ASN A 909 -20.74 -7.77 -5.75
C ASN A 909 -19.88 -6.82 -4.93
N ASP A 910 -18.90 -7.39 -4.23
CA ASP A 910 -18.05 -6.70 -3.28
C ASP A 910 -17.20 -5.55 -3.88
N LEU A 911 -16.92 -5.60 -5.19
CA LEU A 911 -16.16 -4.54 -5.87
C LEU A 911 -17.03 -3.56 -6.67
N ASN A 912 -18.31 -3.87 -6.91
CA ASN A 912 -19.15 -3.08 -7.82
C ASN A 912 -20.56 -2.79 -7.30
N CYS A 913 -20.80 -2.95 -5.99
CA CYS A 913 -22.10 -2.67 -5.41
C CYS A 913 -22.40 -1.15 -5.44
N GLU A 914 -23.36 -0.77 -6.28
CA GLU A 914 -23.94 0.57 -6.43
C GLU A 914 -25.35 0.68 -5.83
N ASP A 915 -26.04 -0.45 -5.60
CA ASP A 915 -27.39 -0.51 -5.03
C ASP A 915 -27.53 -1.62 -3.97
N TRP A 916 -27.59 -1.22 -2.71
CA TRP A 916 -27.85 -2.10 -1.58
C TRP A 916 -29.26 -2.68 -1.57
N ARG A 917 -30.17 -2.25 -2.44
CA ARG A 917 -31.48 -2.93 -2.65
C ARG A 917 -31.36 -4.31 -3.24
N SER A 918 -30.18 -4.68 -3.74
CA SER A 918 -29.91 -6.04 -4.14
C SER A 918 -30.09 -7.07 -3.02
N ARG A 919 -30.00 -6.66 -1.75
CA ARG A 919 -30.19 -7.52 -0.56
C ARG A 919 -31.26 -6.95 0.40
N ASP A 920 -32.32 -6.33 -0.14
CA ASP A 920 -33.36 -5.62 0.64
C ASP A 920 -33.95 -6.48 1.77
N LYS A 921 -34.24 -7.76 1.50
CA LYS A 921 -34.77 -8.68 2.52
C LYS A 921 -33.75 -9.09 3.58
N SER A 922 -32.48 -9.23 3.21
CA SER A 922 -31.42 -9.55 4.19
C SER A 922 -31.31 -8.44 5.25
N TRP A 923 -31.46 -7.17 4.85
CA TRP A 923 -31.52 -6.06 5.79
C TRP A 923 -32.72 -6.13 6.73
N ASP A 924 -33.90 -6.53 6.22
CA ASP A 924 -35.08 -6.74 7.05
C ASP A 924 -34.85 -7.84 8.08
N TYR A 925 -34.19 -8.94 7.72
CA TYR A 925 -33.86 -10.00 8.66
C TYR A 925 -32.91 -9.54 9.77
N GLY A 926 -31.88 -8.76 9.42
CA GLY A 926 -31.01 -8.10 10.38
C GLY A 926 -31.79 -7.21 11.35
N ARG A 927 -32.64 -6.31 10.83
CA ARG A 927 -33.51 -5.44 11.64
C ARG A 927 -34.44 -6.24 12.55
N ILE A 928 -35.10 -7.28 12.04
CA ILE A 928 -36.02 -8.14 12.81
C ILE A 928 -35.29 -8.77 14.00
N ALA A 929 -34.05 -9.24 13.82
CA ALA A 929 -33.24 -9.78 14.91
C ALA A 929 -32.89 -8.69 15.94
N LEU A 930 -32.40 -7.53 15.49
CA LEU A 930 -32.07 -6.42 16.40
C LEU A 930 -33.29 -5.93 17.21
N GLU A 931 -34.45 -5.78 16.56
CA GLU A 931 -35.72 -5.44 17.20
C GLU A 931 -36.16 -6.52 18.19
N PHE A 932 -36.00 -7.81 17.88
CA PHE A 932 -36.33 -8.89 18.82
C PHE A 932 -35.57 -8.75 20.14
N PHE A 933 -34.24 -8.63 20.09
CA PHE A 933 -33.42 -8.56 21.31
C PHE A 933 -33.79 -7.32 22.14
N LYS A 934 -34.04 -6.20 21.48
CA LYS A 934 -34.42 -4.94 22.12
C LYS A 934 -35.84 -4.98 22.70
N ASP A 935 -36.84 -5.26 21.87
CA ASP A 935 -38.26 -5.13 22.22
C ASP A 935 -38.77 -6.25 23.14
N ARG A 936 -38.02 -7.35 23.25
CA ARG A 936 -38.29 -8.45 24.20
C ARG A 936 -37.39 -8.41 25.43
N GLU A 937 -36.62 -7.33 25.58
CA GLU A 937 -35.73 -7.10 26.72
C GLU A 937 -34.85 -8.33 27.01
N ILE A 938 -34.21 -8.85 25.95
CA ILE A 938 -33.35 -10.02 26.04
C ILE A 938 -31.97 -9.56 26.54
N PRO A 939 -31.51 -10.00 27.73
CA PRO A 939 -30.24 -9.58 28.28
C PRO A 939 -29.08 -10.39 27.67
N PHE A 940 -28.89 -10.31 26.35
CA PHE A 940 -27.94 -11.17 25.63
C PHE A 940 -26.50 -11.08 26.16
N TRP A 941 -26.11 -9.96 26.77
CA TRP A 941 -24.81 -9.73 27.42
C TRP A 941 -24.61 -10.53 28.72
N GLU A 942 -25.66 -11.14 29.26
CA GLU A 942 -25.66 -12.06 30.41
C GLU A 942 -25.89 -13.52 29.98
N MET A 943 -26.10 -13.76 28.69
CA MET A 943 -26.45 -15.08 28.17
C MET A 943 -25.24 -15.75 27.54
N THR A 944 -25.18 -17.08 27.65
CA THR A 944 -24.13 -17.90 27.05
C THR A 944 -24.75 -19.02 26.23
N ASN A 945 -24.00 -19.55 25.26
CA ASN A 945 -24.42 -20.74 24.52
C ASN A 945 -24.71 -21.90 25.49
N ALA A 946 -25.75 -22.67 25.18
CA ALA A 946 -26.23 -23.77 25.98
C ALA A 946 -26.79 -24.92 25.12
N ASP A 947 -26.23 -25.16 23.92
CA ASP A 947 -26.75 -26.13 22.95
C ASP A 947 -26.89 -27.55 23.51
N ALA A 948 -26.03 -27.92 24.46
CA ALA A 948 -26.10 -29.21 25.14
C ALA A 948 -27.46 -29.43 25.83
N LEU A 949 -28.14 -28.37 26.32
CA LEU A 949 -29.45 -28.46 26.98
C LEU A 949 -30.57 -28.87 26.02
N ILE A 950 -30.38 -28.70 24.71
CA ILE A 950 -31.33 -29.13 23.68
C ILE A 950 -30.81 -30.34 22.91
N GLY A 951 -29.87 -31.09 23.50
CA GLY A 951 -29.30 -32.30 22.91
C GLY A 951 -28.40 -32.04 21.69
N ASN A 952 -27.85 -30.83 21.53
CA ASN A 952 -26.89 -30.49 20.49
C ASN A 952 -25.48 -30.24 21.09
N ALA A 953 -24.90 -31.26 21.73
CA ALA A 953 -23.57 -31.15 22.34
C ALA A 953 -22.42 -30.93 21.34
N LYS A 954 -22.69 -31.07 20.03
CA LYS A 954 -21.71 -30.80 18.96
C LYS A 954 -21.79 -29.36 18.44
N SER A 955 -22.77 -28.58 18.89
CA SER A 955 -23.09 -27.25 18.38
C SER A 955 -23.17 -27.23 16.85
N ASP A 956 -23.77 -28.27 16.26
CA ASP A 956 -24.04 -28.32 14.82
C ASP A 956 -25.30 -27.51 14.45
N ASN A 957 -25.60 -27.39 13.16
CA ASN A 957 -26.69 -26.53 12.69
C ASN A 957 -28.10 -27.13 12.86
N SER A 958 -28.26 -28.18 13.67
CA SER A 958 -29.58 -28.81 13.89
C SER A 958 -30.52 -27.90 14.70
N ARG A 959 -30.00 -27.20 15.71
CA ARG A 959 -30.71 -26.29 16.62
C ARG A 959 -29.74 -25.59 17.55
N TYR A 960 -30.05 -24.37 17.99
CA TYR A 960 -29.18 -23.61 18.89
C TYR A 960 -29.90 -23.23 20.18
N CYS A 961 -29.15 -23.10 21.27
CA CYS A 961 -29.64 -22.61 22.55
C CYS A 961 -28.74 -21.51 23.10
N LEU A 962 -29.33 -20.37 23.44
CA LEU A 962 -28.68 -19.28 24.17
C LEU A 962 -29.43 -19.08 25.48
N ALA A 963 -28.74 -19.09 26.62
CA ALA A 963 -29.38 -19.14 27.92
C ALA A 963 -28.78 -18.19 28.95
N LYS A 964 -29.67 -17.60 29.75
CA LYS A 964 -29.40 -17.19 31.13
C LYS A 964 -30.00 -18.26 32.03
N ALA A 965 -29.15 -19.21 32.45
CA ALA A 965 -29.60 -20.43 33.12
C ALA A 965 -30.53 -20.13 34.31
N GLY A 966 -31.67 -20.83 34.35
CA GLY A 966 -32.70 -20.69 35.38
C GLY A 966 -33.69 -19.54 35.15
N GLU A 967 -33.43 -18.63 34.21
CA GLU A 967 -34.26 -17.44 33.98
C GLU A 967 -34.83 -17.38 32.56
N LEU A 968 -34.00 -17.56 31.54
CA LEU A 968 -34.37 -17.35 30.15
C LEU A 968 -33.56 -18.26 29.23
N TYR A 969 -34.25 -18.94 28.32
CA TYR A 969 -33.66 -19.77 27.28
C TYR A 969 -34.26 -19.38 25.94
N LEU A 970 -33.41 -19.17 24.96
CA LEU A 970 -33.76 -19.00 23.56
C LEU A 970 -33.38 -20.28 22.83
N VAL A 971 -34.33 -20.94 22.18
CA VAL A 971 -34.10 -22.17 21.41
C VAL A 971 -34.44 -21.91 19.95
N TYR A 972 -33.43 -21.78 19.11
CA TYR A 972 -33.61 -21.54 17.68
C TYR A 972 -33.63 -22.85 16.90
N LEU A 973 -34.63 -23.01 16.04
CA LEU A 973 -34.85 -24.21 15.24
C LEU A 973 -34.73 -23.85 13.75
N PRO A 974 -33.53 -23.94 13.13
CA PRO A 974 -33.30 -23.56 11.72
C PRO A 974 -34.18 -24.29 10.69
N ASN A 975 -34.65 -25.49 11.03
CA ASN A 975 -35.49 -26.33 10.18
C ASN A 975 -36.91 -26.50 10.74
N GLY A 976 -37.29 -25.71 11.75
CA GLY A 976 -38.57 -25.82 12.43
C GLY A 976 -38.71 -27.09 13.28
N GLY A 977 -39.95 -27.51 13.45
CA GLY A 977 -40.33 -28.71 14.19
C GLY A 977 -40.42 -28.49 15.70
N GLU A 978 -40.23 -29.58 16.43
CA GLU A 978 -40.25 -29.60 17.90
C GLU A 978 -38.85 -29.78 18.46
N SER A 979 -38.69 -29.39 19.72
CA SER A 979 -37.45 -29.60 20.47
C SER A 979 -37.75 -29.90 21.93
N GLU A 980 -36.77 -30.48 22.62
CA GLU A 980 -36.79 -30.69 24.05
C GLU A 980 -35.74 -29.82 24.71
N LEU A 981 -36.04 -29.30 25.89
CA LEU A 981 -35.11 -28.53 26.72
C LEU A 981 -34.88 -29.27 28.04
N ASP A 982 -33.62 -29.47 28.39
CA ASP A 982 -33.22 -30.03 29.67
C ASP A 982 -33.26 -28.94 30.76
N LEU A 983 -34.30 -28.99 31.59
CA LEU A 983 -34.46 -28.14 32.78
C LEU A 983 -34.25 -28.93 34.08
N THR A 984 -33.61 -30.10 34.04
CA THR A 984 -33.41 -30.94 35.25
C THR A 984 -32.67 -30.21 36.37
N GLY A 985 -31.74 -29.31 36.02
CA GLY A 985 -30.96 -28.53 36.96
C GLY A 985 -31.65 -27.28 37.54
N VAL A 986 -32.88 -26.94 37.11
CA VAL A 986 -33.55 -25.70 37.52
C VAL A 986 -35.01 -25.95 37.93
N ALA A 987 -35.47 -25.30 38.98
CA ALA A 987 -36.83 -25.44 39.49
C ALA A 987 -37.73 -24.24 39.11
N GLY A 988 -39.05 -24.45 39.12
CA GLY A 988 -40.06 -23.42 38.86
C GLY A 988 -40.89 -23.70 37.61
N SER A 989 -41.82 -22.79 37.29
CA SER A 989 -42.58 -22.82 36.04
C SER A 989 -41.94 -21.89 35.01
N PHE A 990 -42.03 -22.24 33.74
CA PHE A 990 -41.52 -21.45 32.62
C PHE A 990 -42.62 -21.28 31.58
N THR A 991 -42.81 -20.06 31.08
CA THR A 991 -43.66 -19.76 29.93
C THR A 991 -42.94 -20.12 28.64
N VAL A 992 -43.66 -20.66 27.67
CA VAL A 992 -43.15 -20.99 26.32
C VAL A 992 -43.89 -20.12 25.31
N ALA A 993 -43.13 -19.40 24.50
CA ALA A 993 -43.65 -18.58 23.40
C ALA A 993 -42.76 -18.67 22.17
N TRP A 994 -43.28 -18.29 21.01
CA TRP A 994 -42.62 -18.49 19.71
C TRP A 994 -42.47 -17.16 18.98
N PHE A 995 -41.27 -16.88 18.49
CA PHE A 995 -40.97 -15.71 17.66
C PHE A 995 -40.72 -16.15 16.22
N ASP A 996 -41.31 -15.42 15.27
CA ASP A 996 -41.17 -15.68 13.84
C ASP A 996 -39.98 -14.87 13.28
N PRO A 997 -38.80 -15.50 13.09
CA PRO A 997 -37.60 -14.81 12.62
C PRO A 997 -37.69 -14.30 11.17
N ARG A 998 -38.76 -14.63 10.43
CA ARG A 998 -38.97 -14.23 9.03
C ARG A 998 -39.73 -12.92 8.92
N THR A 999 -40.68 -12.71 9.84
CA THR A 999 -41.64 -11.61 9.78
C THR A 999 -41.59 -10.70 11.00
N GLY A 1000 -40.94 -11.12 12.08
CA GLY A 1000 -40.86 -10.38 13.33
C GLY A 1000 -42.20 -10.30 14.07
N GLY A 1001 -42.37 -9.24 14.86
CA GLY A 1001 -43.63 -8.96 15.56
C GLY A 1001 -43.75 -9.57 16.97
N PRO A 1002 -44.98 -9.76 17.49
CA PRO A 1002 -45.23 -10.27 18.83
C PRO A 1002 -44.81 -11.73 19.00
N LEU A 1003 -44.53 -12.12 20.25
CA LEU A 1003 -44.42 -13.54 20.60
C LEU A 1003 -45.79 -14.21 20.44
N LEU A 1004 -45.80 -15.37 19.82
CA LEU A 1004 -46.98 -16.17 19.53
C LEU A 1004 -47.06 -17.36 20.48
N GLN A 1005 -48.28 -17.80 20.77
CA GLN A 1005 -48.52 -19.00 21.55
C GLN A 1005 -48.46 -20.23 20.63
N GLY A 1006 -47.62 -21.21 20.97
CA GLY A 1006 -47.56 -22.51 20.28
C GLY A 1006 -48.52 -23.53 20.89
N ALA A 1007 -48.24 -24.82 20.69
CA ALA A 1007 -49.05 -25.90 21.26
C ALA A 1007 -49.02 -25.97 22.80
N LEU A 1008 -47.93 -25.47 23.41
CA LEU A 1008 -47.74 -25.39 24.85
C LEU A 1008 -47.53 -23.93 25.28
N ALA A 1009 -48.11 -23.56 26.42
CA ALA A 1009 -47.95 -22.23 27.00
C ALA A 1009 -46.98 -22.23 28.19
N GLN A 1010 -46.83 -23.36 28.89
CA GLN A 1010 -45.95 -23.48 30.06
C GLN A 1010 -45.34 -24.88 30.16
N VAL A 1011 -44.16 -24.95 30.79
CA VAL A 1011 -43.45 -26.18 31.17
C VAL A 1011 -42.90 -26.05 32.59
N ALA A 1012 -42.73 -27.17 33.28
CA ALA A 1012 -42.14 -27.20 34.62
C ALA A 1012 -40.65 -27.53 34.56
N GLY A 1013 -39.85 -26.86 35.38
CA GLY A 1013 -38.46 -27.22 35.63
C GLY A 1013 -38.34 -28.52 36.45
N GLY A 1014 -37.12 -29.03 36.59
CA GLY A 1014 -36.79 -30.27 37.29
C GLY A 1014 -36.84 -31.53 36.43
N ALA A 1015 -37.12 -31.37 35.13
CA ALA A 1015 -37.14 -32.47 34.16
C ALA A 1015 -36.71 -31.98 32.77
N LYS A 1016 -36.47 -32.93 31.86
CA LYS A 1016 -36.42 -32.65 30.43
C LYS A 1016 -37.84 -32.48 29.91
N VAL A 1017 -38.12 -31.41 29.17
CA VAL A 1017 -39.47 -31.04 28.73
C VAL A 1017 -39.54 -30.83 27.22
N ALA A 1018 -40.64 -31.25 26.61
CA ALA A 1018 -40.96 -30.91 25.23
C ALA A 1018 -41.44 -29.45 25.15
N LEU A 1019 -41.01 -28.71 24.13
CA LEU A 1019 -41.41 -27.31 23.89
C LEU A 1019 -42.69 -27.19 23.04
N GLY A 1020 -43.16 -28.32 22.49
CA GLY A 1020 -44.35 -28.39 21.63
C GLY A 1020 -44.10 -27.89 20.21
N ALA A 1021 -45.15 -27.90 19.40
CA ALA A 1021 -45.12 -27.43 18.02
C ALA A 1021 -45.26 -25.89 17.91
N PRO A 1022 -44.67 -25.26 16.88
CA PRO A 1022 -44.87 -23.84 16.57
C PRO A 1022 -46.33 -23.54 16.22
N PRO A 1023 -46.75 -22.28 16.31
CA PRO A 1023 -48.14 -21.87 16.03
C PRO A 1023 -48.61 -22.17 14.59
N ARG A 1024 -47.67 -22.20 13.64
CA ARG A 1024 -47.93 -22.43 12.21
C ARG A 1024 -46.64 -22.82 11.50
N GLU A 1025 -46.78 -23.31 10.27
CA GLU A 1025 -45.65 -23.57 9.34
C GLU A 1025 -44.50 -24.34 10.01
N PRO A 1026 -44.76 -25.55 10.55
CA PRO A 1026 -43.81 -26.26 11.38
C PRO A 1026 -42.53 -26.71 10.65
N ALA A 1027 -42.49 -26.65 9.32
CA ALA A 1027 -41.29 -26.96 8.54
C ALA A 1027 -40.37 -25.74 8.32
N LEU A 1028 -40.76 -24.55 8.80
CA LEU A 1028 -39.99 -23.31 8.67
C LEU A 1028 -39.41 -22.93 10.03
N ASP A 1029 -38.39 -22.07 10.04
CA ASP A 1029 -37.62 -21.79 11.23
C ASP A 1029 -38.35 -20.93 12.25
N TRP A 1030 -38.08 -21.19 13.53
CA TRP A 1030 -38.68 -20.52 14.67
C TRP A 1030 -37.69 -20.33 15.80
N LEU A 1031 -37.89 -19.28 16.59
CA LEU A 1031 -37.21 -19.09 17.86
C LEU A 1031 -38.19 -19.31 19.02
N VAL A 1032 -37.94 -20.29 19.86
CA VAL A 1032 -38.70 -20.52 21.10
C VAL A 1032 -38.09 -19.67 22.21
N VAL A 1033 -38.92 -18.90 22.90
CA VAL A 1033 -38.58 -18.12 24.09
C VAL A 1033 -39.16 -18.82 25.31
N VAL A 1034 -38.29 -19.40 26.13
CA VAL A 1034 -38.65 -20.06 27.39
C VAL A 1034 -38.21 -19.19 28.54
N ARG A 1035 -39.15 -18.56 29.23
CA ARG A 1035 -38.87 -17.58 30.30
C ARG A 1035 -39.45 -18.05 31.61
N ARG A 1036 -38.73 -17.88 32.72
CA ARG A 1036 -39.25 -18.20 34.05
C ARG A 1036 -40.53 -17.41 34.31
N ALA A 1037 -41.58 -18.10 34.73
CA ALA A 1037 -42.82 -17.46 35.12
C ALA A 1037 -42.59 -16.58 36.37
N PRO A 1038 -43.30 -15.45 36.50
CA PRO A 1038 -43.23 -14.57 37.66
C PRO A 1038 -43.47 -15.27 39.00
#